data_AF-A0A5C7R1Y0-F1
#
_entry.id   AF-A0A5C7R1Y0-F1
#
_cell.length_a   1.000
_cell.length_b   1.000
_cell.length_c   1.000
_cell.angle_alpha   90.00
_cell.angle_beta   90.00
_cell.angle_gamma   90.00
#
_symmetry.space_group_name_H-M   'P 1'
#
loop_
_entity.id
_entity.type
_entity.pdbx_description
1 polymer ?
#
loop_
_entity_poly.entity_id
_entity_poly.type
_entity_poly.pdbx_seq_one_letter_code
_entity_poly.pdbx_strand_id
1 'polypeptide(L)'
;MDYRELTQEEYDRKLRMVVVGAEGLHARAQDVGDGRATIGWGYTFNRDNNVEIWRASGIELTQREWQTLAAIDAAPAQDRTRLGLTFTHRMNEADSDRLLRASMAEYEGPATALGMPLSDERVALVSLTYNRGAGMLNGIHNRDIPEHPIMDAIRDGDRAEAWFQMRYNCWGSDPLTDQFPDPDSVEPGLRKRRFAEAQVFGLYDDPNNVTPDEARSVYRMLQLHRDEIDRVERNFGVTVEGEAANRDRIAQANRDYPALVGEYGRVQNIADALEPARTALLADLRRSHQDLADRLTNENFNVGQIYLDPGRDLRGAAEVDREHPGDNRAQNAVRREQRNTTTEDVDPNHEAIIDSRRMTRGQNPREIDSNDLLIGEGGNDTLRAHRGDDILIGGAGRDRMEGGIGRDTYVADGGDTIMDSDGRGELRWRNQRGRDELLSGGTRAEGDPANTYRSANGEFTYRLDGTTLTVSNTRGETMQIENYARGDLGIRLQDAPARGNDRSADPGAQDQGALGIDRLSPQDRAVYDQMRSAVQARGGYNEEQIQNIAAAGLLEFKRRENVVREPQDVTIHGDRLFTSYFPNGRDREPNYHANVRLEDVANTPARDSLQQLDALNRQQAAPAPQQEQRQDQDAPTRGAR
;
A
#
# COMPACT_ATOMS: atom_id res chain seq x y z
N MET A 1 -21.05 10.88 -3.96
CA MET A 1 -20.76 10.30 -5.28
C MET A 1 -21.54 11.04 -6.33
N ASP A 2 -20.86 11.55 -7.34
CA ASP A 2 -21.49 12.16 -8.50
C ASP A 2 -21.70 11.10 -9.60
N TYR A 3 -22.88 11.10 -10.20
CA TYR A 3 -23.24 10.13 -11.24
C TYR A 3 -23.00 10.72 -12.62
N ARG A 4 -22.48 9.89 -13.54
CA ARG A 4 -22.39 10.26 -14.95
C ARG A 4 -23.75 10.04 -15.60
N GLU A 5 -24.63 11.01 -15.39
CA GLU A 5 -26.02 10.95 -15.82
C GLU A 5 -26.16 10.82 -17.34
N LEU A 6 -27.17 10.06 -17.75
CA LEU A 6 -27.46 9.68 -19.12
C LEU A 6 -28.90 10.02 -19.46
N THR A 7 -29.15 10.37 -20.71
CA THR A 7 -30.51 10.31 -21.25
C THR A 7 -31.00 8.86 -21.31
N GLN A 8 -32.32 8.66 -21.42
CA GLN A 8 -32.89 7.32 -21.57
C GLN A 8 -32.30 6.56 -22.78
N GLU A 9 -32.12 7.26 -23.91
CA GLU A 9 -31.58 6.66 -25.14
C GLU A 9 -30.12 6.20 -24.96
N GLU A 10 -29.30 7.02 -24.28
CA GLU A 10 -27.92 6.65 -23.95
C GLU A 10 -27.85 5.50 -22.97
N TYR A 11 -28.70 5.52 -21.93
CA TYR A 11 -28.78 4.44 -20.96
C TYR A 11 -29.13 3.10 -21.64
N ASP A 12 -30.14 3.06 -22.51
CA ASP A 12 -30.53 1.83 -23.21
C ASP A 12 -29.43 1.32 -24.14
N ARG A 13 -28.74 2.23 -24.85
CA ARG A 13 -27.62 1.90 -25.73
C ARG A 13 -26.46 1.29 -24.95
N LYS A 14 -26.07 1.93 -23.83
CA LYS A 14 -24.96 1.49 -22.98
C LYS A 14 -25.31 0.20 -22.22
N LEU A 15 -26.54 0.06 -21.73
CA LEU A 15 -27.02 -1.16 -21.08
C LEU A 15 -26.96 -2.35 -22.05
N ARG A 16 -27.41 -2.17 -23.30
CA ARG A 16 -27.27 -3.19 -24.35
C ARG A 16 -25.81 -3.57 -24.58
N MET A 17 -24.94 -2.57 -24.71
CA MET A 17 -23.50 -2.79 -24.93
C MET A 17 -22.86 -3.62 -23.80
N VAL A 18 -23.22 -3.35 -22.54
CA VAL A 18 -22.58 -3.98 -21.37
C VAL A 18 -23.24 -5.33 -21.00
N VAL A 19 -24.56 -5.45 -21.12
CA VAL A 19 -25.30 -6.68 -20.73
C VAL A 19 -25.31 -7.70 -21.87
N VAL A 20 -25.68 -7.27 -23.07
CA VAL A 20 -25.86 -8.14 -24.25
C VAL A 20 -24.54 -8.32 -25.01
N GLY A 21 -23.65 -7.34 -24.96
CA GLY A 21 -22.36 -7.39 -25.66
C GLY A 21 -22.50 -7.10 -27.17
N ALA A 22 -21.68 -7.76 -27.98
CA ALA A 22 -21.64 -7.55 -29.43
C ALA A 22 -22.66 -8.40 -30.23
N GLU A 23 -23.62 -9.05 -29.55
CA GLU A 23 -24.64 -9.84 -30.24
C GLU A 23 -25.54 -8.96 -31.11
N GLY A 24 -25.69 -9.35 -32.38
CA GLY A 24 -26.52 -8.65 -33.35
C GLY A 24 -28.02 -8.94 -33.17
N LEU A 25 -28.87 -8.03 -33.66
CA LEU A 25 -30.32 -8.15 -33.58
C LEU A 25 -30.83 -9.48 -34.17
N HIS A 26 -31.59 -10.23 -33.38
CA HIS A 26 -32.31 -11.41 -33.84
C HIS A 26 -33.77 -11.06 -34.16
N ALA A 27 -34.03 -10.78 -35.44
CA ALA A 27 -35.37 -10.40 -35.89
C ALA A 27 -36.44 -11.51 -35.70
N ARG A 28 -36.05 -12.75 -35.42
CA ARG A 28 -36.95 -13.90 -35.19
C ARG A 28 -36.40 -14.78 -34.07
N ALA A 29 -37.28 -15.55 -33.44
CA ALA A 29 -36.89 -16.55 -32.46
C ALA A 29 -35.98 -17.61 -33.11
N GLN A 30 -34.83 -17.85 -32.49
CA GLN A 30 -33.85 -18.84 -32.93
C GLN A 30 -33.03 -19.38 -31.75
N ASP A 31 -32.34 -20.50 -31.95
CA ASP A 31 -31.36 -21.03 -31.00
C ASP A 31 -29.96 -20.63 -31.50
N VAL A 32 -29.20 -19.95 -30.65
CA VAL A 32 -27.86 -19.43 -30.98
C VAL A 32 -26.75 -20.44 -30.66
N GLY A 33 -27.11 -21.67 -30.34
CA GLY A 33 -26.19 -22.75 -29.98
C GLY A 33 -26.04 -22.96 -28.48
N ASP A 34 -26.82 -22.26 -27.66
CA ASP A 34 -26.87 -22.38 -26.19
C ASP A 34 -28.05 -23.24 -25.70
N GLY A 35 -28.85 -23.79 -26.62
CA GLY A 35 -30.00 -24.61 -26.30
C GLY A 35 -31.21 -23.81 -25.81
N ARG A 36 -31.21 -22.48 -26.01
CA ARG A 36 -32.29 -21.58 -25.59
C ARG A 36 -32.90 -20.89 -26.80
N ALA A 37 -34.19 -20.60 -26.71
CA ALA A 37 -34.88 -19.84 -27.74
C ALA A 37 -34.71 -18.35 -27.45
N THR A 38 -34.11 -17.62 -28.39
CA THR A 38 -33.65 -16.23 -28.22
C THR A 38 -34.18 -15.34 -29.35
N ILE A 39 -34.58 -14.10 -29.03
CA ILE A 39 -35.07 -13.09 -29.99
C ILE A 39 -34.60 -11.68 -29.57
N GLY A 40 -34.60 -10.73 -30.50
CA GLY A 40 -34.22 -9.35 -30.23
C GLY A 40 -32.74 -9.23 -29.85
N TRP A 41 -32.45 -8.51 -28.77
CA TRP A 41 -31.10 -8.33 -28.20
C TRP A 41 -30.77 -9.41 -27.16
N GLY A 42 -30.97 -10.68 -27.49
CA GLY A 42 -30.65 -11.77 -26.54
C GLY A 42 -31.77 -12.12 -25.56
N TYR A 43 -33.02 -11.68 -25.77
CA TYR A 43 -34.14 -12.08 -24.93
C TYR A 43 -34.41 -13.58 -25.08
N THR A 44 -34.24 -14.35 -23.99
CA THR A 44 -34.58 -15.77 -23.97
C THR A 44 -36.01 -16.03 -23.50
N PHE A 45 -36.74 -16.90 -24.22
CA PHE A 45 -38.07 -17.38 -23.85
C PHE A 45 -38.07 -18.38 -22.68
N ASN A 46 -36.90 -18.87 -22.27
CA ASN A 46 -36.74 -19.89 -21.23
C ASN A 46 -36.97 -19.36 -19.80
N ARG A 47 -38.08 -18.65 -19.59
CA ARG A 47 -38.58 -18.08 -18.33
C ARG A 47 -40.08 -18.36 -18.16
N ASP A 48 -40.67 -18.00 -17.03
CA ASP A 48 -42.08 -18.26 -16.69
C ASP A 48 -42.95 -16.99 -16.60
N ASN A 49 -42.39 -15.83 -16.92
CA ASN A 49 -43.05 -14.53 -16.89
C ASN A 49 -42.99 -13.81 -18.26
N ASN A 50 -42.94 -14.55 -19.37
CA ASN A 50 -42.89 -13.96 -20.71
C ASN A 50 -44.11 -13.06 -20.97
N VAL A 51 -45.33 -13.50 -20.63
CA VAL A 51 -46.54 -12.70 -20.85
C VAL A 51 -46.47 -11.34 -20.14
N GLU A 52 -45.94 -11.31 -18.92
CA GLU A 52 -45.79 -10.07 -18.16
C GLU A 52 -44.81 -9.11 -18.83
N ILE A 53 -43.62 -9.59 -19.18
CA ILE A 53 -42.56 -8.78 -19.80
C ILE A 53 -43.01 -8.23 -21.16
N TRP A 54 -43.63 -9.06 -22.00
CA TRP A 54 -44.10 -8.62 -23.32
C TRP A 54 -45.28 -7.65 -23.23
N ARG A 55 -46.07 -7.69 -22.15
CA ARG A 55 -47.08 -6.65 -21.90
C ARG A 55 -46.43 -5.34 -21.48
N ALA A 56 -45.45 -5.41 -20.59
CA ALA A 56 -44.70 -4.25 -20.11
C ALA A 56 -43.91 -3.56 -21.23
N SER A 57 -43.44 -4.30 -22.24
CA SER A 57 -42.76 -3.71 -23.41
C SER A 57 -43.68 -2.91 -24.34
N GLY A 58 -45.01 -3.07 -24.22
CA GLY A 58 -45.98 -2.41 -25.08
C GLY A 58 -45.89 -2.83 -26.55
N ILE A 59 -45.27 -3.97 -26.86
CA ILE A 59 -45.22 -4.52 -28.23
C ILE A 59 -46.59 -5.12 -28.54
N GLU A 60 -47.20 -4.69 -29.64
CA GLU A 60 -48.47 -5.24 -30.09
C GLU A 60 -48.28 -6.66 -30.66
N LEU A 61 -48.95 -7.63 -30.04
CA LEU A 61 -48.94 -9.03 -30.46
C LEU A 61 -50.35 -9.49 -30.89
N THR A 62 -50.37 -10.43 -31.82
CA THR A 62 -51.60 -11.14 -32.20
C THR A 62 -52.09 -12.05 -31.06
N GLN A 63 -53.37 -12.44 -31.10
CA GLN A 63 -53.93 -13.38 -30.11
C GLN A 63 -53.17 -14.71 -30.07
N ARG A 64 -52.68 -15.19 -31.23
CA ARG A 64 -51.92 -16.44 -31.32
C ARG A 64 -50.55 -16.31 -30.67
N GLU A 65 -49.87 -15.18 -30.85
CA GLU A 65 -48.59 -14.90 -30.20
C GLU A 65 -48.75 -14.81 -28.68
N TRP A 66 -49.81 -14.15 -28.18
CA TRP A 66 -50.13 -14.16 -26.75
C TRP A 66 -50.37 -15.57 -26.20
N GLN A 67 -51.08 -16.42 -26.94
CA GLN A 67 -51.28 -17.81 -26.57
C GLN A 67 -49.97 -18.59 -26.53
N THR A 68 -49.05 -18.35 -27.47
CA THR A 68 -47.71 -18.96 -27.46
C THR A 68 -46.92 -18.54 -26.22
N LEU A 69 -46.88 -17.26 -25.86
CA LEU A 69 -46.19 -16.81 -24.65
C LEU A 69 -46.78 -17.44 -23.38
N ALA A 70 -48.11 -17.47 -23.26
CA ALA A 70 -48.79 -18.11 -22.12
C ALA A 70 -48.52 -19.62 -22.05
N ALA A 71 -48.42 -20.29 -23.21
CA ALA A 71 -48.08 -21.71 -23.26
C ALA A 71 -46.62 -21.97 -22.86
N ILE A 72 -45.70 -21.07 -23.19
CA ILE A 72 -44.30 -21.14 -22.74
C ILE A 72 -44.22 -20.99 -21.22
N ASP A 73 -44.89 -19.98 -20.66
CA ASP A 73 -44.89 -19.70 -19.22
C ASP A 73 -45.41 -20.90 -18.40
N ALA A 74 -46.48 -21.54 -18.87
CA ALA A 74 -47.07 -22.71 -18.24
C ALA A 74 -46.28 -24.02 -18.45
N ALA A 75 -45.32 -24.05 -19.39
CA ALA A 75 -44.59 -25.26 -19.73
C ALA A 75 -43.43 -25.56 -18.76
N PRO A 76 -43.09 -26.85 -18.55
CA PRO A 76 -41.86 -27.25 -17.87
C PRO A 76 -40.62 -26.69 -18.57
N ALA A 77 -39.55 -26.41 -17.81
CA ALA A 77 -38.35 -25.73 -18.31
C ALA A 77 -37.74 -26.38 -19.57
N GLN A 78 -37.73 -27.72 -19.62
CA GLN A 78 -37.22 -28.51 -20.75
C GLN A 78 -38.00 -28.35 -22.07
N ASP A 79 -39.25 -27.90 -22.02
CA ASP A 79 -40.11 -27.71 -23.19
C ASP A 79 -40.09 -26.26 -23.72
N ARG A 80 -39.58 -25.31 -22.93
CA ARG A 80 -39.65 -23.88 -23.23
C ARG A 80 -38.88 -23.49 -24.48
N THR A 81 -37.68 -24.04 -24.71
CA THR A 81 -36.90 -23.77 -25.93
C THR A 81 -37.71 -24.15 -27.17
N ARG A 82 -38.24 -25.38 -27.21
CA ARG A 82 -39.01 -25.88 -28.34
C ARG A 82 -40.23 -25.02 -28.63
N LEU A 83 -40.94 -24.58 -27.59
CA LEU A 83 -42.11 -23.69 -27.74
C LEU A 83 -41.71 -22.28 -28.16
N GLY A 84 -40.64 -21.72 -27.59
CA GLY A 84 -40.10 -20.40 -27.93
C GLY A 84 -39.70 -20.29 -29.40
N LEU A 85 -39.11 -21.34 -29.98
CA LEU A 85 -38.77 -21.38 -31.41
C LEU A 85 -40.00 -21.34 -32.34
N THR A 86 -41.21 -21.56 -31.83
CA THR A 86 -42.45 -21.42 -32.61
C THR A 86 -43.02 -19.99 -32.60
N PHE A 87 -42.43 -19.07 -31.84
CA PHE A 87 -42.88 -17.70 -31.74
C PHE A 87 -42.62 -16.94 -33.06
N THR A 88 -43.69 -16.39 -33.66
CA THR A 88 -43.66 -15.90 -35.04
C THR A 88 -43.39 -14.40 -35.20
N HIS A 89 -43.40 -13.65 -34.10
CA HIS A 89 -43.26 -12.20 -34.14
C HIS A 89 -41.91 -11.82 -34.76
N ARG A 90 -41.89 -10.76 -35.55
CA ARG A 90 -40.68 -10.27 -36.20
C ARG A 90 -40.23 -8.95 -35.57
N MET A 91 -39.11 -8.99 -34.86
CA MET A 91 -38.56 -7.81 -34.18
C MET A 91 -37.88 -6.84 -35.15
N ASN A 92 -38.09 -5.54 -34.91
CA ASN A 92 -37.18 -4.48 -35.35
C ASN A 92 -36.33 -3.97 -34.15
N GLU A 93 -35.46 -2.99 -34.38
CA GLU A 93 -34.63 -2.41 -33.31
C GLU A 93 -35.46 -1.76 -32.20
N ALA A 94 -36.45 -0.94 -32.56
CA ALA A 94 -37.30 -0.26 -31.57
C ALA A 94 -38.09 -1.24 -30.69
N ASP A 95 -38.61 -2.32 -31.26
CA ASP A 95 -39.29 -3.38 -30.52
C ASP A 95 -38.30 -4.10 -29.59
N SER A 96 -37.08 -4.34 -30.06
CA SER A 96 -36.05 -5.04 -29.28
C SER A 96 -35.57 -4.18 -28.12
N ASP A 97 -35.51 -2.87 -28.30
CA ASP A 97 -35.17 -1.92 -27.24
C ASP A 97 -36.26 -1.83 -26.17
N ARG A 98 -37.53 -1.88 -26.58
CA ARG A 98 -38.65 -1.95 -25.63
C ARG A 98 -38.68 -3.27 -24.88
N LEU A 99 -38.42 -4.39 -25.57
CA LEU A 99 -38.37 -5.70 -24.94
C LEU A 99 -37.18 -5.83 -23.98
N LEU A 100 -36.01 -5.34 -24.37
CA LEU A 100 -34.83 -5.30 -23.51
C LEU A 100 -35.15 -4.54 -22.23
N ARG A 101 -35.63 -3.30 -22.32
CA ARG A 101 -36.04 -2.49 -21.16
C ARG A 101 -37.02 -3.22 -20.25
N ALA A 102 -38.10 -3.76 -20.81
CA ALA A 102 -39.09 -4.50 -20.02
C ALA A 102 -38.49 -5.73 -19.33
N SER A 103 -37.53 -6.42 -19.98
CA SER A 103 -36.85 -7.58 -19.41
C SER A 103 -35.77 -7.23 -18.39
N MET A 104 -35.29 -5.98 -18.36
CA MET A 104 -34.25 -5.53 -17.42
C MET A 104 -34.84 -4.99 -16.12
N ALA A 105 -36.14 -4.67 -16.08
CA ALA A 105 -36.80 -4.05 -14.92
C ALA A 105 -36.57 -4.80 -13.59
N GLU A 106 -36.50 -6.13 -13.60
CA GLU A 106 -36.20 -6.92 -12.39
C GLU A 106 -34.75 -6.75 -11.89
N TYR A 107 -33.80 -6.60 -12.82
CA TYR A 107 -32.37 -6.40 -12.53
C TYR A 107 -32.04 -4.95 -12.16
N GLU A 108 -32.94 -4.01 -12.48
CA GLU A 108 -32.87 -2.61 -12.05
C GLU A 108 -33.30 -2.38 -10.59
N GLY A 109 -33.89 -3.38 -9.94
CA GLY A 109 -34.39 -3.30 -8.57
C GLY A 109 -33.34 -2.76 -7.57
N PRO A 110 -32.14 -3.35 -7.47
CA PRO A 110 -31.09 -2.87 -6.57
C PRO A 110 -30.69 -1.40 -6.84
N ALA A 111 -30.46 -1.04 -8.10
CA ALA A 111 -30.10 0.34 -8.46
C ALA A 111 -31.23 1.35 -8.17
N THR A 112 -32.48 0.92 -8.32
CA THR A 112 -33.66 1.72 -7.98
C THR A 112 -33.80 1.91 -6.47
N ALA A 113 -33.53 0.87 -5.68
CA ALA A 113 -33.54 0.95 -4.22
C ALA A 113 -32.46 1.90 -3.68
N LEU A 114 -31.33 2.00 -4.36
CA LEU A 114 -30.25 2.95 -4.07
C LEU A 114 -30.51 4.37 -4.60
N GLY A 115 -31.63 4.60 -5.31
CA GLY A 115 -31.96 5.91 -5.88
C GLY A 115 -31.00 6.37 -6.98
N MET A 116 -30.28 5.45 -7.63
CA MET A 116 -29.31 5.81 -8.69
C MET A 116 -30.04 6.37 -9.91
N PRO A 117 -29.62 7.54 -10.43
CA PRO A 117 -30.17 8.08 -11.68
C PRO A 117 -29.79 7.18 -12.86
N LEU A 118 -30.35 7.44 -14.04
CA LEU A 118 -29.86 6.82 -15.27
C LEU A 118 -28.42 7.29 -15.47
N SER A 119 -27.45 6.40 -15.28
CA SER A 119 -26.04 6.74 -15.28
C SER A 119 -25.17 5.56 -15.70
N ASP A 120 -23.90 5.82 -16.00
CA ASP A 120 -22.93 4.75 -16.27
C ASP A 120 -22.76 3.79 -15.08
N GLU A 121 -22.78 4.33 -13.86
CA GLU A 121 -22.71 3.55 -12.63
C GLU A 121 -23.93 2.62 -12.51
N ARG A 122 -25.13 3.12 -12.86
CA ARG A 122 -26.35 2.31 -12.90
C ARG A 122 -26.24 1.20 -13.95
N VAL A 123 -25.68 1.48 -15.13
CA VAL A 123 -25.43 0.45 -16.15
C VAL A 123 -24.54 -0.66 -15.60
N ALA A 124 -23.45 -0.31 -14.92
CA ALA A 124 -22.54 -1.29 -14.32
C ALA A 124 -23.23 -2.13 -13.24
N LEU A 125 -23.97 -1.51 -12.32
CA LEU A 125 -24.68 -2.23 -11.26
C LEU A 125 -25.78 -3.15 -11.82
N VAL A 126 -26.53 -2.71 -12.84
CA VAL A 126 -27.54 -3.56 -13.48
C VAL A 126 -26.88 -4.75 -14.20
N SER A 127 -25.71 -4.56 -14.80
CA SER A 127 -24.94 -5.68 -15.37
C SER A 127 -24.49 -6.67 -14.30
N LEU A 128 -24.08 -6.20 -13.13
CA LEU A 128 -23.81 -7.05 -11.97
C LEU A 128 -25.07 -7.84 -11.58
N THR A 129 -26.21 -7.16 -11.42
CA THR A 129 -27.48 -7.79 -11.05
C THR A 129 -27.92 -8.83 -12.06
N TYR A 130 -27.74 -8.56 -13.36
CA TYR A 130 -28.05 -9.50 -14.44
C TYR A 130 -27.23 -10.80 -14.31
N ASN A 131 -25.96 -10.71 -13.94
CA ASN A 131 -25.07 -11.87 -13.80
C ASN A 131 -25.16 -12.58 -12.44
N ARG A 132 -25.45 -11.84 -11.35
CA ARG A 132 -25.50 -12.35 -9.96
C ARG A 132 -26.92 -12.69 -9.48
N GLY A 133 -27.94 -12.07 -10.06
CA GLY A 133 -29.33 -12.10 -9.59
C GLY A 133 -29.62 -11.02 -8.53
N ALA A 134 -30.79 -10.38 -8.63
CA ALA A 134 -31.19 -9.28 -7.73
C ALA A 134 -31.21 -9.64 -6.25
N GLY A 135 -31.64 -10.86 -5.90
CA GLY A 135 -31.66 -11.33 -4.51
C GLY A 135 -30.27 -11.47 -3.88
N MET A 136 -29.22 -11.70 -4.68
CA MET A 136 -27.86 -11.87 -4.19
C MET A 136 -27.12 -10.54 -3.97
N LEU A 137 -27.70 -9.41 -4.43
CA LEU A 137 -27.25 -8.07 -4.06
C LEU A 137 -28.06 -7.53 -2.88
N ASN A 138 -29.39 -7.59 -2.95
CA ASN A 138 -30.30 -7.06 -1.90
C ASN A 138 -30.35 -7.92 -0.61
N GLY A 139 -29.69 -9.07 -0.61
CA GLY A 139 -29.80 -10.07 0.45
C GLY A 139 -31.05 -10.94 0.34
N ILE A 140 -30.96 -12.13 0.92
CA ILE A 140 -32.04 -13.12 0.96
C ILE A 140 -32.39 -13.36 2.43
N HIS A 141 -33.26 -12.51 2.97
CA HIS A 141 -33.62 -12.45 4.39
C HIS A 141 -34.21 -13.75 4.93
N ASN A 142 -34.95 -14.51 4.11
CA ASN A 142 -35.50 -15.81 4.51
C ASN A 142 -34.48 -16.96 4.47
N ARG A 143 -33.23 -16.67 4.08
CA ARG A 143 -32.08 -17.60 4.09
C ARG A 143 -30.91 -17.04 4.91
N ASP A 144 -31.15 -15.97 5.68
CA ASP A 144 -30.13 -15.28 6.47
C ASP A 144 -28.89 -14.87 5.64
N ILE A 145 -29.11 -14.50 4.37
CA ILE A 145 -28.07 -13.96 3.49
C ILE A 145 -28.17 -12.43 3.55
N PRO A 146 -27.16 -11.72 4.08
CA PRO A 146 -27.19 -10.26 4.15
C PRO A 146 -27.07 -9.61 2.77
N GLU A 147 -27.30 -8.31 2.72
CA GLU A 147 -27.02 -7.49 1.53
C GLU A 147 -25.53 -7.57 1.16
N HIS A 148 -25.21 -7.37 -0.13
CA HIS A 148 -23.82 -7.31 -0.58
C HIS A 148 -23.19 -5.96 -0.22
N PRO A 149 -21.93 -5.89 0.24
CA PRO A 149 -21.34 -4.63 0.72
C PRO A 149 -21.24 -3.50 -0.32
N ILE A 150 -21.29 -3.83 -1.61
CA ILE A 150 -21.40 -2.83 -2.68
C ILE A 150 -22.63 -1.93 -2.52
N MET A 151 -23.73 -2.47 -1.97
CA MET A 151 -24.96 -1.71 -1.76
C MET A 151 -24.76 -0.65 -0.66
N ASP A 152 -24.06 -1.01 0.42
CA ASP A 152 -23.69 -0.08 1.49
C ASP A 152 -22.73 0.99 0.96
N ALA A 153 -21.69 0.59 0.23
CA ALA A 153 -20.72 1.53 -0.33
C ALA A 153 -21.35 2.57 -1.27
N ILE A 154 -22.30 2.15 -2.12
CA ILE A 154 -23.03 3.09 -2.98
C ILE A 154 -23.96 3.99 -2.15
N ARG A 155 -24.63 3.44 -1.14
CA ARG A 155 -25.55 4.19 -0.26
C ARG A 155 -24.82 5.27 0.54
N ASP A 156 -23.63 4.96 1.01
CA ASP A 156 -22.78 5.86 1.80
C ASP A 156 -21.95 6.79 0.90
N GLY A 157 -21.98 6.57 -0.41
CA GLY A 157 -21.30 7.39 -1.39
C GLY A 157 -19.79 7.16 -1.46
N ASP A 158 -19.28 6.07 -0.88
CA ASP A 158 -17.87 5.64 -0.95
C ASP A 158 -17.60 4.97 -2.31
N ARG A 159 -17.31 5.81 -3.31
CA ARG A 159 -17.07 5.37 -4.69
C ARG A 159 -15.89 4.43 -4.82
N ALA A 160 -14.81 4.70 -4.10
CA ALA A 160 -13.61 3.87 -4.14
C ALA A 160 -13.93 2.46 -3.62
N GLU A 161 -14.65 2.36 -2.50
CA GLU A 161 -15.10 1.08 -1.96
C GLU A 161 -16.08 0.38 -2.92
N ALA A 162 -17.08 1.07 -3.46
CA ALA A 162 -18.03 0.48 -4.41
C ALA A 162 -17.32 -0.09 -5.66
N TRP A 163 -16.31 0.63 -6.17
CA TRP A 163 -15.48 0.17 -7.28
C TRP A 163 -14.65 -1.06 -6.90
N PHE A 164 -14.05 -1.08 -5.71
CA PHE A 164 -13.35 -2.26 -5.19
C PHE A 164 -14.26 -3.47 -5.09
N GLN A 165 -15.43 -3.29 -4.47
CA GLN A 165 -16.44 -4.34 -4.30
C GLN A 165 -16.83 -4.92 -5.66
N MET A 166 -17.11 -4.06 -6.65
CA MET A 166 -17.43 -4.48 -8.02
C MET A 166 -16.28 -5.25 -8.68
N ARG A 167 -15.05 -4.74 -8.60
CA ARG A 167 -13.90 -5.28 -9.32
C ARG A 167 -13.39 -6.59 -8.72
N TYR A 168 -13.37 -6.69 -7.39
CA TYR A 168 -12.65 -7.76 -6.67
C TYR A 168 -13.57 -8.69 -5.88
N ASN A 169 -14.74 -8.24 -5.44
CA ASN A 169 -15.54 -8.96 -4.45
C ASN A 169 -16.95 -9.38 -4.92
N CYS A 170 -17.41 -8.86 -6.06
CA CYS A 170 -18.69 -9.27 -6.66
C CYS A 170 -18.55 -10.58 -7.45
N TRP A 171 -19.13 -11.65 -6.94
CA TRP A 171 -19.18 -12.95 -7.64
C TRP A 171 -20.47 -13.12 -8.46
N GLY A 172 -20.52 -14.07 -9.39
CA GLY A 172 -21.72 -14.38 -10.19
C GLY A 172 -22.81 -15.10 -9.39
N SER A 173 -23.88 -15.51 -10.06
CA SER A 173 -24.97 -16.33 -9.48
C SER A 173 -24.57 -17.78 -9.22
N ASP A 174 -23.36 -18.17 -9.59
CA ASP A 174 -22.80 -19.49 -9.36
C ASP A 174 -21.75 -19.41 -8.23
N PRO A 175 -22.18 -19.71 -7.01
CA PRO A 175 -21.58 -20.82 -6.29
C PRO A 175 -22.65 -21.63 -5.53
N LEU A 176 -22.34 -22.87 -5.10
CA LEU A 176 -23.13 -23.75 -4.18
C LEU A 176 -23.78 -25.01 -4.76
N THR A 177 -23.28 -25.61 -5.84
CA THR A 177 -23.50 -27.05 -6.04
C THR A 177 -22.18 -27.80 -5.95
N ASP A 178 -22.10 -28.77 -5.02
CA ASP A 178 -21.02 -29.74 -4.87
C ASP A 178 -20.88 -30.70 -6.09
N GLN A 179 -21.48 -30.35 -7.24
CA GLN A 179 -21.51 -31.15 -8.46
C GLN A 179 -20.78 -30.41 -9.60
N PHE A 180 -19.49 -30.12 -9.38
CA PHE A 180 -18.46 -29.72 -10.36
C PHE A 180 -18.88 -28.72 -11.47
N PRO A 181 -18.21 -27.56 -11.52
CA PRO A 181 -16.99 -27.54 -12.30
C PRO A 181 -15.81 -26.89 -11.54
N ASP A 182 -14.62 -27.25 -11.99
CA ASP A 182 -13.33 -26.67 -11.62
C ASP A 182 -13.42 -25.17 -11.26
N PRO A 183 -13.04 -24.73 -10.04
CA PRO A 183 -12.99 -23.31 -9.67
C PRO A 183 -12.19 -22.48 -10.67
N ASP A 184 -11.17 -23.09 -11.30
CA ASP A 184 -10.30 -22.46 -12.29
C ASP A 184 -10.99 -22.25 -13.66
N SER A 185 -12.21 -22.74 -13.87
CA SER A 185 -12.93 -22.64 -15.16
C SER A 185 -13.96 -21.52 -15.21
N VAL A 186 -14.62 -21.20 -14.07
CA VAL A 186 -15.68 -20.18 -13.98
C VAL A 186 -15.13 -18.83 -13.52
N GLU A 187 -14.25 -18.84 -12.50
CA GLU A 187 -13.67 -17.62 -11.93
C GLU A 187 -12.99 -16.73 -12.99
N PRO A 188 -12.18 -17.26 -13.92
CA PRO A 188 -11.48 -16.37 -14.83
C PRO A 188 -12.39 -15.65 -15.84
N GLY A 189 -13.52 -16.27 -16.22
CA GLY A 189 -14.54 -15.65 -17.06
C GLY A 189 -15.25 -14.51 -16.33
N LEU A 190 -15.59 -14.73 -15.06
CA LEU A 190 -16.17 -13.71 -14.19
C LEU A 190 -15.19 -12.56 -13.96
N ARG A 191 -13.91 -12.83 -13.64
CA ARG A 191 -12.87 -11.80 -13.44
C ARG A 191 -12.71 -10.88 -14.63
N LYS A 192 -12.65 -11.44 -15.85
CA LYS A 192 -12.63 -10.66 -17.10
C LYS A 192 -13.79 -9.67 -17.17
N ARG A 193 -14.98 -10.09 -16.77
CA ARG A 193 -16.19 -9.27 -16.80
C ARG A 193 -16.19 -8.22 -15.69
N ARG A 194 -15.80 -8.57 -14.47
CA ARG A 194 -15.71 -7.64 -13.33
C ARG A 194 -14.72 -6.51 -13.59
N PHE A 195 -13.57 -6.80 -14.22
CA PHE A 195 -12.65 -5.74 -14.66
C PHE A 195 -13.31 -4.78 -15.66
N ALA A 196 -14.10 -5.29 -16.60
CA ALA A 196 -14.81 -4.47 -17.59
C ALA A 196 -15.96 -3.65 -16.97
N GLU A 197 -16.75 -4.24 -16.07
CA GLU A 197 -17.84 -3.52 -15.38
C GLU A 197 -17.30 -2.45 -14.44
N ALA A 198 -16.18 -2.71 -13.75
CA ALA A 198 -15.50 -1.70 -12.95
C ALA A 198 -14.95 -0.54 -13.79
N GLN A 199 -14.54 -0.80 -15.05
CA GLN A 199 -14.20 0.27 -16.00
C GLN A 199 -15.42 1.12 -16.37
N VAL A 200 -16.59 0.49 -16.56
CA VAL A 200 -17.86 1.21 -16.80
C VAL A 200 -18.24 2.03 -15.57
N PHE A 201 -18.15 1.46 -14.36
CA PHE A 201 -18.48 2.16 -13.11
C PHE A 201 -17.53 3.32 -12.81
N GLY A 202 -16.23 3.17 -13.11
CA GLY A 202 -15.21 4.21 -12.92
C GLY A 202 -14.84 4.44 -11.46
N LEU A 203 -13.53 4.51 -11.19
CA LEU A 203 -13.01 4.74 -9.83
C LEU A 203 -13.23 6.18 -9.33
N TYR A 204 -13.41 7.12 -10.25
CA TYR A 204 -13.51 8.54 -9.97
C TYR A 204 -14.82 9.13 -10.49
N ASP A 205 -15.26 10.22 -9.87
CA ASP A 205 -16.33 11.08 -10.40
C ASP A 205 -15.86 11.75 -11.72
N ASP A 206 -14.63 12.28 -11.74
CA ASP A 206 -13.91 12.70 -12.96
C ASP A 206 -12.40 12.41 -12.86
N PRO A 207 -11.84 11.45 -13.63
CA PRO A 207 -10.42 11.11 -13.56
C PRO A 207 -9.48 12.24 -14.01
N ASN A 208 -9.98 13.29 -14.68
CA ASN A 208 -9.19 14.45 -15.05
C ASN A 208 -9.18 15.55 -13.99
N ASN A 209 -10.03 15.43 -12.97
CA ASN A 209 -10.23 16.45 -11.93
C ASN A 209 -10.43 15.82 -10.55
N VAL A 210 -9.52 14.92 -10.17
CA VAL A 210 -9.57 14.22 -8.89
C VAL A 210 -9.26 15.18 -7.73
N THR A 211 -10.15 15.21 -6.74
CA THR A 211 -9.99 16.05 -5.55
C THR A 211 -9.07 15.39 -4.51
N PRO A 212 -8.49 16.15 -3.56
CA PRO A 212 -7.71 15.57 -2.47
C PRO A 212 -8.48 14.55 -1.64
N ASP A 213 -9.76 14.80 -1.35
CA ASP A 213 -10.59 13.90 -0.54
C ASP A 213 -10.88 12.59 -1.29
N GLU A 214 -11.17 12.68 -2.60
CA GLU A 214 -11.34 11.52 -3.47
C GLU A 214 -10.03 10.72 -3.58
N ALA A 215 -8.89 11.39 -3.73
CA ALA A 215 -7.59 10.73 -3.74
C ALA A 215 -7.30 9.98 -2.44
N ARG A 216 -7.59 10.59 -1.28
CA ARG A 216 -7.47 9.94 0.04
C ARG A 216 -8.42 8.74 0.14
N SER A 217 -9.68 8.87 -0.26
CA SER A 217 -10.64 7.76 -0.30
C SER A 217 -10.12 6.57 -1.13
N VAL A 218 -9.51 6.83 -2.29
CA VAL A 218 -8.89 5.79 -3.13
C VAL A 218 -7.71 5.10 -2.43
N TYR A 219 -6.83 5.85 -1.77
CA TYR A 219 -5.71 5.25 -1.03
C TYR A 219 -6.13 4.55 0.25
N ARG A 220 -7.19 5.01 0.93
CA ARG A 220 -7.81 4.30 2.06
C ARG A 220 -8.34 2.95 1.63
N MET A 221 -9.10 2.92 0.54
CA MET A 221 -9.58 1.68 -0.07
C MET A 221 -8.41 0.76 -0.45
N LEU A 222 -7.37 1.30 -1.09
CA LEU A 222 -6.19 0.51 -1.46
C LEU A 222 -5.48 -0.07 -0.23
N GLN A 223 -5.31 0.72 0.84
CA GLN A 223 -4.64 0.27 2.06
C GLN A 223 -5.46 -0.84 2.74
N LEU A 224 -6.76 -0.62 2.86
CA LEU A 224 -7.69 -1.55 3.50
C LEU A 224 -7.73 -2.90 2.78
N HIS A 225 -7.59 -2.90 1.45
CA HIS A 225 -7.73 -4.11 0.62
C HIS A 225 -6.46 -4.55 -0.12
N ARG A 226 -5.30 -4.06 0.29
CA ARG A 226 -4.03 -4.25 -0.45
C ARG A 226 -3.77 -5.72 -0.77
N ASP A 227 -3.94 -6.61 0.21
CA ASP A 227 -3.72 -8.06 0.07
C ASP A 227 -4.71 -8.73 -0.89
N GLU A 228 -5.97 -8.31 -0.88
CA GLU A 228 -7.01 -8.86 -1.74
C GLU A 228 -6.79 -8.43 -3.19
N ILE A 229 -6.54 -7.14 -3.41
CA ILE A 229 -6.22 -6.56 -4.72
C ILE A 229 -5.01 -7.28 -5.31
N ASP A 230 -3.94 -7.37 -4.54
CA ASP A 230 -2.69 -7.99 -4.96
C ASP A 230 -2.85 -9.50 -5.26
N ARG A 231 -3.65 -10.22 -4.46
CA ARG A 231 -3.99 -11.62 -4.76
C ARG A 231 -4.71 -11.76 -6.10
N VAL A 232 -5.73 -10.95 -6.36
CA VAL A 232 -6.53 -11.04 -7.60
C VAL A 232 -5.70 -10.63 -8.81
N GLU A 233 -4.97 -9.51 -8.71
CA GLU A 233 -4.14 -9.00 -9.80
C GLU A 233 -3.02 -9.99 -10.18
N ARG A 234 -2.38 -10.67 -9.23
CA ARG A 234 -1.39 -11.73 -9.52
C ARG A 234 -1.96 -12.92 -10.28
N ASN A 235 -3.22 -13.26 -10.01
CA ASN A 235 -3.86 -14.43 -10.61
C ASN A 235 -4.50 -14.12 -11.97
N PHE A 236 -5.01 -12.91 -12.15
CA PHE A 236 -5.90 -12.60 -13.28
C PHE A 236 -5.65 -11.25 -13.95
N GLY A 237 -4.78 -10.38 -13.44
CA GLY A 237 -4.55 -9.06 -14.01
C GLY A 237 -3.08 -8.70 -14.05
N VAL A 238 -2.74 -7.54 -13.51
CA VAL A 238 -1.37 -7.01 -13.46
C VAL A 238 -1.17 -6.35 -12.10
N THR A 239 -0.16 -6.78 -11.35
CA THR A 239 0.10 -6.23 -10.00
C THR A 239 0.40 -4.74 -10.03
N VAL A 240 0.36 -4.09 -8.87
CA VAL A 240 0.71 -2.68 -8.73
C VAL A 240 2.17 -2.39 -9.16
N GLU A 241 3.05 -3.39 -9.07
CA GLU A 241 4.43 -3.33 -9.57
C GLU A 241 4.56 -3.60 -11.08
N GLY A 242 3.46 -3.90 -11.78
CA GLY A 242 3.46 -4.17 -13.21
C GLY A 242 3.68 -5.63 -13.60
N GLU A 243 3.62 -6.58 -12.66
CA GLU A 243 3.77 -8.00 -12.97
C GLU A 243 2.46 -8.58 -13.52
N ALA A 244 2.45 -8.97 -14.80
CA ALA A 244 1.28 -9.58 -15.42
C ALA A 244 1.08 -11.04 -14.97
N ALA A 245 -0.17 -11.41 -14.73
CA ALA A 245 -0.56 -12.80 -14.48
C ALA A 245 -0.35 -13.69 -15.73
N ASN A 246 -0.13 -14.99 -15.51
CA ASN A 246 -0.03 -15.99 -16.59
C ASN A 246 -1.26 -15.98 -17.51
N ARG A 247 -2.43 -15.64 -16.96
CA ARG A 247 -3.69 -15.49 -17.70
C ARG A 247 -4.30 -14.11 -17.41
N ASP A 248 -3.69 -13.08 -17.97
CA ASP A 248 -4.17 -11.71 -17.89
C ASP A 248 -5.56 -11.55 -18.54
N ARG A 249 -6.58 -11.39 -17.67
CA ARG A 249 -7.98 -11.17 -18.01
C ARG A 249 -8.27 -9.70 -18.30
N ILE A 250 -7.44 -8.77 -17.89
CA ILE A 250 -7.54 -7.36 -18.30
C ILE A 250 -7.22 -7.24 -19.79
N ALA A 251 -6.08 -7.79 -20.23
CA ALA A 251 -5.74 -7.83 -21.64
C ALA A 251 -6.76 -8.61 -22.46
N GLN A 252 -7.35 -9.67 -21.91
CA GLN A 252 -8.42 -10.40 -22.58
C GLN A 252 -9.72 -9.57 -22.69
N ALA A 253 -10.15 -8.89 -21.63
CA ALA A 253 -11.34 -8.03 -21.66
C ALA A 253 -11.20 -6.95 -22.74
N ASN A 254 -10.02 -6.33 -22.83
CA ASN A 254 -9.71 -5.32 -23.85
C ASN A 254 -9.78 -5.84 -25.29
N ARG A 255 -9.51 -7.13 -25.52
CA ARG A 255 -9.65 -7.77 -26.84
C ARG A 255 -11.09 -8.20 -27.12
N ASP A 256 -11.75 -8.77 -26.12
CA ASP A 256 -13.05 -9.43 -26.29
C ASP A 256 -14.22 -8.43 -26.24
N TYR A 257 -14.04 -7.23 -25.69
CA TYR A 257 -15.07 -6.20 -25.54
C TYR A 257 -14.75 -4.88 -26.28
N PRO A 258 -14.55 -4.90 -27.61
CA PRO A 258 -14.10 -3.72 -28.36
C PRO A 258 -15.09 -2.55 -28.34
N ALA A 259 -16.40 -2.82 -28.24
CA ALA A 259 -17.41 -1.75 -28.11
C ALA A 259 -17.30 -1.02 -26.77
N LEU A 260 -17.12 -1.76 -25.67
CA LEU A 260 -16.89 -1.19 -24.34
C LEU A 260 -15.59 -0.38 -24.32
N VAL A 261 -14.52 -0.90 -24.93
CA VAL A 261 -13.25 -0.17 -25.05
C VAL A 261 -13.39 1.12 -25.86
N GLY A 262 -14.20 1.10 -26.92
CA GLY A 262 -14.48 2.29 -27.72
C GLY A 262 -15.26 3.37 -26.95
N GLU A 263 -16.17 2.98 -26.05
CA GLU A 263 -17.02 3.89 -25.28
C GLU A 263 -16.36 4.38 -23.98
N TYR A 264 -15.70 3.48 -23.23
CA TYR A 264 -15.20 3.72 -21.87
C TYR A 264 -13.67 3.74 -21.77
N GLY A 265 -12.97 3.55 -22.88
CA GLY A 265 -11.52 3.35 -22.91
C GLY A 265 -11.12 1.92 -22.52
N ARG A 266 -9.82 1.65 -22.61
CA ARG A 266 -9.28 0.34 -22.22
C ARG A 266 -9.53 0.10 -20.72
N VAL A 267 -9.86 -1.13 -20.37
CA VAL A 267 -9.83 -1.63 -18.99
C VAL A 267 -8.41 -1.45 -18.46
N GLN A 268 -8.28 -0.64 -17.42
CA GLN A 268 -7.01 -0.28 -16.81
C GLN A 268 -6.50 -1.37 -15.84
N ASN A 269 -5.18 -1.59 -15.84
CA ASN A 269 -4.55 -2.27 -14.71
C ASN A 269 -4.64 -1.40 -13.44
N ILE A 270 -4.37 -1.99 -12.28
CA ILE A 270 -4.52 -1.26 -11.01
C ILE A 270 -3.59 -0.03 -10.93
N ALA A 271 -2.38 -0.11 -11.47
CA ALA A 271 -1.45 1.02 -11.42
C ALA A 271 -1.93 2.22 -12.26
N ASP A 272 -2.39 1.97 -13.47
CA ASP A 272 -2.98 2.99 -14.35
C ASP A 272 -4.26 3.59 -13.73
N ALA A 273 -5.07 2.78 -13.06
CA ALA A 273 -6.30 3.23 -12.42
C ALA A 273 -6.03 4.15 -11.22
N LEU A 274 -4.95 3.93 -10.47
CA LEU A 274 -4.58 4.71 -9.29
C LEU A 274 -3.79 6.00 -9.63
N GLU A 275 -3.37 6.17 -10.88
CA GLU A 275 -2.51 7.29 -11.31
C GLU A 275 -3.13 8.69 -11.07
N PRO A 276 -4.44 8.92 -11.34
CA PRO A 276 -5.08 10.19 -11.01
C PRO A 276 -5.08 10.51 -9.51
N ALA A 277 -5.44 9.53 -8.65
CA ALA A 277 -5.38 9.68 -7.19
C ALA A 277 -3.97 9.98 -6.72
N ARG A 278 -2.95 9.27 -7.23
CA ARG A 278 -1.55 9.53 -6.90
C ARG A 278 -1.15 10.97 -7.16
N THR A 279 -1.46 11.45 -8.37
CA THR A 279 -1.10 12.80 -8.80
C THR A 279 -1.79 13.85 -7.94
N ALA A 280 -3.09 13.67 -7.65
CA ALA A 280 -3.86 14.57 -6.80
C ALA A 280 -3.35 14.57 -5.35
N LEU A 281 -3.08 13.41 -4.77
CA LEU A 281 -2.56 13.26 -3.40
C LEU A 281 -1.19 13.91 -3.26
N LEU A 282 -0.24 13.61 -4.15
CA LEU A 282 1.09 14.22 -4.11
C LEU A 282 1.04 15.73 -4.38
N ALA A 283 0.12 16.22 -5.22
CA ALA A 283 -0.10 17.65 -5.38
C ALA A 283 -0.63 18.32 -4.10
N ASP A 284 -1.52 17.64 -3.36
CA ASP A 284 -2.04 18.13 -2.09
C ASP A 284 -0.97 18.15 -0.99
N LEU A 285 -0.19 17.07 -0.88
CA LEU A 285 0.92 16.97 0.05
C LEU A 285 1.99 18.02 -0.22
N ARG A 286 2.32 18.33 -1.48
CA ARG A 286 3.26 19.43 -1.80
C ARG A 286 2.77 20.80 -1.36
N ARG A 287 1.45 21.04 -1.37
CA ARG A 287 0.87 22.31 -0.90
C ARG A 287 0.92 22.43 0.63
N SER A 288 0.64 21.32 1.31
CA SER A 288 0.63 21.25 2.77
C SER A 288 2.03 21.09 3.37
N HIS A 289 2.99 20.49 2.66
CA HIS A 289 4.37 20.23 3.07
C HIS A 289 5.37 20.90 2.10
N GLN A 290 5.33 22.24 2.05
CA GLN A 290 6.11 23.02 1.08
C GLN A 290 7.62 22.78 1.16
N ASP A 291 8.12 22.50 2.37
CA ASP A 291 9.55 22.22 2.60
C ASP A 291 9.98 20.85 2.03
N LEU A 292 9.02 19.98 1.67
CA LEU A 292 9.23 18.68 1.02
C LEU A 292 8.74 18.65 -0.44
N ALA A 293 8.39 19.81 -1.01
CA ALA A 293 7.69 19.85 -2.29
C ALA A 293 8.48 19.21 -3.45
N ASP A 294 9.81 19.35 -3.44
CA ASP A 294 10.71 18.78 -4.44
C ASP A 294 10.91 17.26 -4.29
N ARG A 295 10.47 16.68 -3.18
CA ARG A 295 10.59 15.26 -2.87
C ARG A 295 9.27 14.51 -3.06
N LEU A 296 8.14 15.16 -2.80
CA LEU A 296 6.78 14.60 -2.95
C LEU A 296 6.33 14.65 -4.42
N THR A 297 7.05 13.94 -5.30
CA THR A 297 6.82 13.96 -6.75
C THR A 297 6.45 12.59 -7.29
N ASN A 298 5.84 12.60 -8.48
CA ASN A 298 5.46 11.38 -9.20
C ASN A 298 6.68 10.54 -9.61
N GLU A 299 7.87 11.12 -9.68
CA GLU A 299 9.10 10.40 -9.97
C GLU A 299 9.63 9.62 -8.76
N ASN A 300 9.38 10.13 -7.54
CA ASN A 300 9.90 9.54 -6.32
C ASN A 300 8.95 8.50 -5.70
N PHE A 301 7.64 8.65 -5.90
CA PHE A 301 6.64 7.75 -5.32
C PHE A 301 5.68 7.22 -6.37
N ASN A 302 5.82 5.94 -6.72
CA ASN A 302 4.83 5.22 -7.54
C ASN A 302 3.60 4.83 -6.70
N VAL A 303 2.51 4.47 -7.37
CA VAL A 303 1.23 4.07 -6.74
C VAL A 303 1.38 3.01 -5.63
N GLY A 304 2.30 2.06 -5.79
CA GLY A 304 2.52 1.00 -4.81
C GLY A 304 3.25 1.44 -3.54
N GLN A 305 3.95 2.59 -3.59
CA GLN A 305 4.84 3.13 -2.56
C GLN A 305 4.17 4.11 -1.61
N ILE A 306 2.87 4.34 -1.77
CA ILE A 306 2.11 5.23 -0.89
C ILE A 306 1.23 4.37 0.01
N TYR A 307 1.36 4.61 1.31
CA TYR A 307 0.61 3.97 2.36
C TYR A 307 -0.05 5.07 3.19
N LEU A 308 -1.35 4.93 3.41
CA LEU A 308 -2.17 5.94 4.06
C LEU A 308 -3.08 5.24 5.03
N ASP A 309 -3.25 5.80 6.22
CA ASP A 309 -4.19 5.33 7.22
C ASP A 309 -5.55 5.03 6.57
N PRO A 310 -6.05 3.77 6.61
CA PRO A 310 -7.32 3.42 6.02
C PRO A 310 -8.52 4.16 6.66
N GLY A 311 -8.35 4.75 7.84
CA GLY A 311 -9.39 5.47 8.59
C GLY A 311 -10.48 4.57 9.15
N ARG A 312 -10.32 3.24 9.04
CA ARG A 312 -11.22 2.21 9.57
C ARG A 312 -10.55 0.84 9.48
N ASP A 313 -10.99 -0.09 10.32
CA ASP A 313 -10.59 -1.49 10.26
C ASP A 313 -11.46 -2.33 9.32
N LEU A 314 -10.85 -3.37 8.73
CA LEU A 314 -11.65 -4.47 8.16
C LEU A 314 -12.34 -5.20 9.32
N ARG A 315 -13.66 -5.36 9.25
CA ARG A 315 -14.37 -6.21 10.22
C ARG A 315 -13.76 -7.60 10.25
N GLY A 316 -13.24 -7.99 11.41
CA GLY A 316 -12.53 -9.24 11.57
C GLY A 316 -13.47 -10.42 11.33
N ALA A 317 -12.99 -11.45 10.62
CA ALA A 317 -13.73 -12.71 10.46
C ALA A 317 -14.19 -13.30 11.82
N ALA A 318 -13.45 -13.01 12.90
CA ALA A 318 -13.78 -13.43 14.25
C ALA A 318 -14.98 -12.69 14.87
N GLU A 319 -15.30 -11.46 14.47
CA GLU A 319 -16.51 -10.76 14.92
C GLU A 319 -17.74 -11.34 14.24
N VAL A 320 -17.66 -11.57 12.93
CA VAL A 320 -18.72 -12.23 12.16
C VAL A 320 -18.97 -13.67 12.64
N ASP A 321 -17.90 -14.43 12.91
CA ASP A 321 -17.98 -15.79 13.44
C ASP A 321 -18.52 -15.83 14.90
N ARG A 322 -18.27 -14.79 15.71
CA ARG A 322 -18.81 -14.66 17.08
C ARG A 322 -20.30 -14.32 17.11
N GLU A 323 -20.76 -13.50 16.17
CA GLU A 323 -22.18 -13.14 16.08
C GLU A 323 -23.03 -14.31 15.58
N HIS A 324 -22.45 -15.25 14.81
CA HIS A 324 -23.20 -16.35 14.19
C HIS A 324 -22.48 -17.72 14.28
N PRO A 325 -22.28 -18.28 15.49
CA PRO A 325 -21.61 -19.55 15.68
C PRO A 325 -22.52 -20.72 15.28
N GLY A 326 -22.36 -21.26 14.06
CA GLY A 326 -23.01 -22.54 13.69
C GLY A 326 -23.36 -22.78 12.22
N ASP A 327 -23.11 -21.84 11.31
CA ASP A 327 -23.70 -21.86 9.96
C ASP A 327 -22.83 -22.48 8.86
N ASN A 328 -23.49 -22.97 7.81
CA ASN A 328 -22.94 -23.80 6.73
C ASN A 328 -21.70 -23.18 6.05
N ARG A 329 -20.80 -24.04 5.54
CA ARG A 329 -19.59 -23.62 4.76
C ARG A 329 -19.88 -22.64 3.61
N ALA A 330 -21.09 -22.71 3.04
CA ALA A 330 -21.64 -21.80 2.03
C ALA A 330 -21.82 -20.37 2.55
N GLN A 331 -22.44 -20.23 3.73
CA GLN A 331 -22.64 -18.96 4.42
C GLN A 331 -21.29 -18.39 4.87
N ASN A 332 -20.31 -19.24 5.20
CA ASN A 332 -18.95 -18.80 5.50
C ASN A 332 -18.22 -18.20 4.29
N ALA A 333 -18.54 -18.56 3.05
CA ALA A 333 -17.95 -17.93 1.87
C ALA A 333 -18.53 -16.53 1.63
N VAL A 334 -19.86 -16.40 1.66
CA VAL A 334 -20.56 -15.10 1.52
C VAL A 334 -20.25 -14.15 2.69
N ARG A 335 -20.17 -14.65 3.93
CA ARG A 335 -19.74 -13.87 5.10
C ARG A 335 -18.27 -13.44 5.04
N ARG A 336 -17.41 -14.21 4.36
CA ARG A 336 -16.01 -13.84 4.08
C ARG A 336 -15.87 -12.90 2.88
N GLU A 337 -16.84 -12.86 1.98
CA GLU A 337 -16.99 -11.78 0.99
C GLU A 337 -17.48 -10.50 1.69
N GLN A 338 -18.25 -10.58 2.78
CA GLN A 338 -18.81 -9.42 3.50
C GLN A 338 -17.84 -8.67 4.44
N ARG A 339 -16.53 -8.71 4.19
CA ARG A 339 -15.48 -8.16 5.07
C ARG A 339 -15.51 -6.65 5.29
N ASN A 340 -16.38 -5.89 4.62
CA ASN A 340 -16.28 -4.46 4.63
C ASN A 340 -17.61 -3.75 4.37
N THR A 341 -18.38 -3.49 5.42
CA THR A 341 -19.51 -2.56 5.35
C THR A 341 -18.97 -1.16 5.67
N THR A 342 -19.33 -0.16 4.88
CA THR A 342 -18.93 1.26 5.07
C THR A 342 -19.54 1.93 6.31
N THR A 343 -20.33 1.20 7.10
CA THR A 343 -21.13 1.71 8.23
C THR A 343 -20.32 2.25 9.41
N GLU A 344 -19.03 1.89 9.49
CA GLU A 344 -18.08 2.56 10.36
C GLU A 344 -17.33 3.54 9.45
N ASP A 345 -17.91 4.74 9.31
CA ASP A 345 -17.36 5.83 8.51
C ASP A 345 -15.86 6.01 8.80
N VAL A 346 -15.15 6.64 7.86
CA VAL A 346 -13.75 7.08 8.03
C VAL A 346 -13.63 7.90 9.33
N ASP A 347 -13.20 7.26 10.41
CA ASP A 347 -12.99 7.92 11.70
C ASP A 347 -11.66 8.67 11.61
N PRO A 348 -11.67 10.02 11.65
CA PRO A 348 -10.44 10.81 11.54
C PRO A 348 -9.53 10.70 12.78
N ASN A 349 -9.88 9.88 13.78
CA ASN A 349 -9.02 9.57 14.94
C ASN A 349 -8.72 8.07 15.06
N HIS A 350 -8.90 7.32 13.97
CA HIS A 350 -8.60 5.90 13.93
C HIS A 350 -7.10 5.67 14.15
N GLU A 351 -6.74 4.75 15.04
CA GLU A 351 -5.34 4.32 15.19
C GLU A 351 -5.05 3.18 14.21
N ALA A 352 -4.08 3.40 13.33
CA ALA A 352 -3.65 2.44 12.32
C ALA A 352 -2.21 1.95 12.54
N ILE A 353 -1.96 0.71 12.12
CA ILE A 353 -0.60 0.19 11.94
C ILE A 353 -0.32 0.15 10.43
N ILE A 354 0.55 1.06 9.99
CA ILE A 354 0.98 1.19 8.60
C ILE A 354 2.38 0.58 8.48
N ASP A 355 2.45 -0.58 7.81
CA ASP A 355 3.70 -1.33 7.62
C ASP A 355 3.96 -1.49 6.12
N SER A 356 5.04 -0.88 5.60
CA SER A 356 5.37 -0.94 4.18
C SER A 356 6.23 -2.13 3.77
N ARG A 357 6.53 -3.06 4.69
CA ARG A 357 7.48 -4.16 4.47
C ARG A 357 7.20 -4.91 3.16
N ARG A 358 8.22 -4.97 2.30
CA ARG A 358 8.19 -5.77 1.07
C ARG A 358 9.26 -6.85 1.08
N MET A 359 8.88 -8.05 0.64
CA MET A 359 9.76 -9.22 0.61
C MET A 359 9.87 -9.77 -0.81
N THR A 360 11.06 -10.23 -1.19
CA THR A 360 11.28 -10.99 -2.42
C THR A 360 10.55 -12.33 -2.36
N ARG A 361 10.13 -12.84 -3.52
CA ARG A 361 9.57 -14.19 -3.62
C ARG A 361 10.66 -15.26 -3.56
N GLY A 362 10.34 -16.41 -2.98
CA GLY A 362 11.18 -17.62 -3.01
C GLY A 362 11.33 -18.31 -1.66
N GLN A 363 12.11 -19.39 -1.62
CA GLN A 363 12.33 -20.17 -0.39
C GLN A 363 13.08 -19.38 0.70
N ASN A 364 13.83 -18.34 0.32
CA ASN A 364 14.56 -17.46 1.21
C ASN A 364 14.17 -16.00 0.91
N PRO A 365 12.98 -15.55 1.34
CA PRO A 365 12.52 -14.18 1.11
C PRO A 365 13.46 -13.20 1.81
N ARG A 366 13.78 -12.11 1.12
CA ARG A 366 14.60 -11.01 1.63
C ARG A 366 13.81 -9.72 1.54
N GLU A 367 14.03 -8.82 2.47
CA GLU A 367 13.43 -7.50 2.42
C GLU A 367 13.95 -6.72 1.21
N ILE A 368 13.04 -6.02 0.55
CA ILE A 368 13.30 -5.20 -0.63
C ILE A 368 13.49 -3.76 -0.15
N ASP A 369 14.52 -3.11 -0.69
CA ASP A 369 14.76 -1.68 -0.53
C ASP A 369 13.75 -0.89 -1.38
N SER A 370 12.93 -0.04 -0.76
CA SER A 370 11.86 0.72 -1.42
C SER A 370 11.64 2.04 -0.69
N ASN A 371 11.81 3.16 -1.40
CA ASN A 371 11.45 4.46 -0.85
C ASN A 371 9.92 4.60 -0.81
N ASP A 372 9.35 4.67 0.38
CA ASP A 372 7.94 4.66 0.64
C ASP A 372 7.47 5.96 1.32
N LEU A 373 6.21 6.31 1.08
CA LEU A 373 5.51 7.44 1.70
C LEU A 373 4.43 6.87 2.61
N LEU A 374 4.59 7.07 3.92
CA LEU A 374 3.64 6.64 4.94
C LEU A 374 2.94 7.86 5.55
N ILE A 375 1.62 7.82 5.65
CA ILE A 375 0.78 8.95 6.10
C ILE A 375 -0.22 8.43 7.14
N GLY A 376 -0.08 8.82 8.41
CA GLY A 376 -1.00 8.43 9.50
C GLY A 376 -2.28 9.27 9.55
N GLU A 377 -2.26 10.51 9.04
CA GLU A 377 -3.41 11.42 9.07
C GLU A 377 -3.86 11.84 10.47
N GLY A 378 -4.70 11.07 11.15
CA GLY A 378 -5.25 11.43 12.45
C GLY A 378 -5.57 10.19 13.27
N GLY A 379 -5.12 10.14 14.52
CA GLY A 379 -5.09 8.88 15.25
C GLY A 379 -3.84 8.81 16.11
N ASN A 380 -3.59 7.68 16.78
CA ASN A 380 -2.28 7.44 17.40
C ASN A 380 -1.57 6.35 16.59
N ASP A 381 -1.06 6.71 15.42
CA ASP A 381 -0.68 5.72 14.42
C ASP A 381 0.71 5.13 14.67
N THR A 382 0.93 3.92 14.14
CA THR A 382 2.27 3.31 14.08
C THR A 382 2.69 3.15 12.62
N LEU A 383 3.70 3.90 12.21
CA LEU A 383 4.25 3.90 10.84
C LEU A 383 5.61 3.18 10.83
N ARG A 384 5.77 2.16 9.98
CA ARG A 384 7.00 1.38 9.80
C ARG A 384 7.40 1.26 8.34
N ALA A 385 8.49 1.91 7.95
CA ALA A 385 8.91 2.02 6.55
C ALA A 385 9.98 0.97 6.12
N HIS A 386 10.78 0.50 7.08
CA HIS A 386 11.80 -0.55 6.92
C HIS A 386 13.04 -0.17 6.12
N ARG A 387 13.13 -0.49 4.82
CA ARG A 387 14.35 -0.28 4.03
C ARG A 387 14.03 0.68 2.91
N GLY A 388 14.75 1.79 2.83
CA GLY A 388 14.52 2.80 1.82
C GLY A 388 14.91 4.16 2.34
N ASP A 389 14.97 5.16 1.46
CA ASP A 389 14.95 6.56 1.90
C ASP A 389 13.48 7.01 1.97
N ASP A 390 12.86 6.87 3.14
CA ASP A 390 11.41 6.97 3.31
C ASP A 390 10.93 8.36 3.75
N ILE A 391 9.64 8.64 3.56
CA ILE A 391 8.96 9.81 4.14
C ILE A 391 7.80 9.33 5.02
N LEU A 392 7.88 9.64 6.31
CA LEU A 392 6.86 9.32 7.30
C LEU A 392 6.22 10.62 7.78
N ILE A 393 4.91 10.75 7.57
CA ILE A 393 4.10 11.89 8.01
C ILE A 393 3.11 11.34 9.05
N GLY A 394 3.35 11.62 10.34
CA GLY A 394 2.51 11.15 11.43
C GLY A 394 1.08 11.65 11.26
N GLY A 395 0.91 12.97 11.34
CA GLY A 395 -0.40 13.59 11.24
C GLY A 395 -0.78 14.21 12.57
N ALA A 396 -2.04 14.08 12.97
CA ALA A 396 -2.53 14.56 14.24
C ALA A 396 -2.67 13.40 15.23
N GLY A 397 -2.11 13.56 16.43
CA GLY A 397 -2.30 12.64 17.54
C GLY A 397 -0.99 12.28 18.20
N ARG A 398 -0.77 11.02 18.55
CA ARG A 398 0.49 10.58 19.17
C ARG A 398 1.03 9.39 18.41
N ASP A 399 1.82 9.70 17.41
CA ASP A 399 2.26 8.72 16.44
C ASP A 399 3.59 8.11 16.86
N ARG A 400 3.80 6.86 16.46
CA ARG A 400 5.08 6.17 16.52
C ARG A 400 5.60 5.95 15.11
N MET A 401 6.74 6.54 14.79
CA MET A 401 7.34 6.44 13.46
C MET A 401 8.69 5.73 13.51
N GLU A 402 8.83 4.69 12.68
CA GLU A 402 10.01 3.83 12.55
C GLU A 402 10.45 3.80 11.08
N GLY A 403 11.47 4.59 10.71
CA GLY A 403 11.97 4.67 9.32
C GLY A 403 12.75 3.41 8.96
N GLY A 404 13.78 3.10 9.73
CA GLY A 404 14.50 1.83 9.63
C GLY A 404 15.91 2.01 9.10
N ILE A 405 16.22 1.42 7.95
CA ILE A 405 17.54 1.50 7.29
C ILE A 405 17.40 2.39 6.06
N GLY A 406 18.18 3.47 6.01
CA GLY A 406 18.18 4.43 4.93
C GLY A 406 18.12 5.86 5.45
N ARG A 407 18.07 6.87 4.57
CA ARG A 407 18.03 8.28 4.96
C ARG A 407 16.58 8.76 5.00
N ASP A 408 15.92 8.47 6.12
CA ASP A 408 14.49 8.73 6.28
C ASP A 408 14.16 10.18 6.59
N THR A 409 12.91 10.55 6.39
CA THR A 409 12.39 11.87 6.74
C THR A 409 11.10 11.77 7.50
N TYR A 410 11.13 12.27 8.72
CA TYR A 410 10.01 12.25 9.63
C TYR A 410 9.40 13.65 9.70
N VAL A 411 8.08 13.74 9.50
CA VAL A 411 7.28 14.94 9.76
C VAL A 411 6.39 14.64 10.96
N ALA A 412 6.75 15.20 12.11
CA ALA A 412 6.20 14.86 13.40
C ALA A 412 5.65 16.10 14.13
N ASP A 413 4.70 15.90 15.03
CA ASP A 413 4.12 16.95 15.84
C ASP A 413 4.33 16.71 17.36
N GLY A 414 3.63 17.49 18.17
CA GLY A 414 3.75 17.46 19.62
C GLY A 414 3.03 16.27 20.24
N GLY A 415 3.75 15.18 20.47
CA GLY A 415 3.23 13.98 21.12
C GLY A 415 3.89 12.71 20.59
N ASP A 416 4.48 12.83 19.40
CA ASP A 416 5.05 11.73 18.64
C ASP A 416 6.34 11.15 19.24
N THR A 417 6.60 9.92 18.83
CA THR A 417 7.80 9.15 19.16
C THR A 417 8.48 8.65 17.89
N ILE A 418 9.76 8.96 17.74
CA ILE A 418 10.58 8.60 16.59
C ILE A 418 11.61 7.56 17.01
N MET A 419 11.75 6.52 16.20
CA MET A 419 12.82 5.53 16.32
C MET A 419 13.47 5.32 14.96
N ASP A 420 14.78 5.53 14.92
CA ASP A 420 15.58 5.29 13.72
C ASP A 420 16.68 4.28 14.04
N SER A 421 16.78 3.22 13.25
CA SER A 421 17.66 2.10 13.60
C SER A 421 19.13 2.34 13.21
N ASP A 422 19.37 3.23 12.25
CA ASP A 422 20.71 3.54 11.75
C ASP A 422 21.14 5.00 11.98
N GLY A 423 20.20 5.83 12.49
CA GLY A 423 20.39 7.22 12.89
C GLY A 423 20.49 8.19 11.71
N ARG A 424 20.21 7.77 10.47
CA ARG A 424 20.37 8.60 9.28
C ARG A 424 19.06 9.29 8.90
N GLY A 425 19.16 10.36 8.13
CA GLY A 425 17.99 11.11 7.68
C GLY A 425 17.81 12.44 8.39
N GLU A 426 16.56 12.88 8.50
CA GLU A 426 16.17 14.16 9.11
C GLU A 426 14.81 14.10 9.80
N LEU A 427 14.64 14.92 10.83
CA LEU A 427 13.36 15.09 11.55
C LEU A 427 12.89 16.54 11.42
N ARG A 428 11.60 16.69 11.09
CA ARG A 428 10.93 17.98 10.91
C ARG A 428 9.76 18.10 11.88
N TRP A 429 9.69 19.22 12.56
CA TRP A 429 8.57 19.56 13.43
C TRP A 429 7.47 20.25 12.61
N ARG A 430 6.29 19.63 12.55
CA ARG A 430 5.08 20.21 11.98
C ARG A 430 4.53 21.27 12.94
N ASN A 431 4.60 22.54 12.53
CA ASN A 431 4.05 23.62 13.36
C ASN A 431 2.61 23.97 12.97
N GLN A 432 1.91 24.69 13.85
CA GLN A 432 0.51 25.08 13.63
C GLN A 432 0.30 26.08 12.48
N ARG A 433 1.39 26.60 11.89
CA ARG A 433 1.35 27.43 10.67
C ARG A 433 1.44 26.59 9.40
N GLY A 434 1.47 25.25 9.53
CA GLY A 434 1.57 24.31 8.42
C GLY A 434 2.95 24.27 7.76
N ARG A 435 4.02 24.54 8.53
CA ARG A 435 5.42 24.47 8.07
C ARG A 435 6.13 23.28 8.73
N ASP A 436 7.08 22.68 7.99
CA ASP A 436 7.84 21.51 8.45
C ASP A 436 9.26 21.94 8.79
N GLU A 437 9.44 22.37 10.04
CA GLU A 437 10.68 22.99 10.49
C GLU A 437 11.75 21.93 10.80
N LEU A 438 12.87 21.99 10.09
CA LEU A 438 13.99 21.06 10.27
C LEU A 438 14.62 21.20 11.66
N LEU A 439 14.68 20.09 12.39
CA LEU A 439 15.40 20.00 13.65
C LEU A 439 16.88 19.72 13.38
N SER A 440 17.74 20.70 13.70
CA SER A 440 19.20 20.60 13.50
C SER A 440 19.98 20.47 14.81
N GLY A 441 19.29 20.48 15.95
CA GLY A 441 19.90 20.44 17.28
C GLY A 441 20.15 21.83 17.86
N GLY A 442 21.08 21.90 18.80
CA GLY A 442 21.26 23.09 19.63
C GLY A 442 22.56 23.13 20.42
N THR A 443 22.79 24.29 21.04
CA THR A 443 23.93 24.51 21.93
C THR A 443 23.48 24.63 23.38
N ARG A 444 24.31 24.17 24.30
CA ARG A 444 24.11 24.33 25.74
C ARG A 444 24.92 25.52 26.24
N ALA A 445 24.26 26.49 26.87
CA ALA A 445 24.93 27.62 27.51
C ALA A 445 25.42 27.27 28.92
N GLU A 446 26.39 28.04 29.45
CA GLU A 446 27.03 27.81 30.75
C GLU A 446 26.06 27.86 31.96
N GLY A 447 24.83 28.38 31.78
CA GLY A 447 23.78 28.37 32.79
C GLY A 447 22.63 27.39 32.55
N ASP A 448 22.63 26.68 31.42
CA ASP A 448 21.57 25.72 31.12
C ASP A 448 21.74 24.44 31.96
N PRO A 449 20.63 23.76 32.34
CA PRO A 449 20.69 22.46 33.00
C PRO A 449 21.54 21.46 32.21
N ALA A 450 22.07 20.45 32.91
CA ALA A 450 22.80 19.38 32.26
C ALA A 450 21.96 18.75 31.13
N ASN A 451 22.61 18.40 30.02
CA ASN A 451 21.99 17.79 28.85
C ASN A 451 20.81 18.57 28.24
N THR A 452 20.72 19.87 28.50
CA THR A 452 19.70 20.76 27.93
C THR A 452 20.34 21.70 26.92
N TYR A 453 19.88 21.65 25.68
CA TYR A 453 20.41 22.40 24.54
C TYR A 453 19.29 23.23 23.91
N ARG A 454 19.62 24.39 23.35
CA ARG A 454 18.64 25.27 22.70
C ARG A 454 18.99 25.48 21.24
N SER A 455 17.99 25.44 20.37
CA SER A 455 18.17 25.77 18.95
C SER A 455 18.63 27.21 18.78
N ALA A 456 19.32 27.51 17.68
CA ALA A 456 19.86 28.84 17.42
C ALA A 456 18.77 29.92 17.29
N ASN A 457 17.59 29.57 16.79
CA ASN A 457 16.40 30.43 16.72
C ASN A 457 15.64 30.53 18.06
N GLY A 458 15.99 29.71 19.06
CA GLY A 458 15.33 29.67 20.37
C GLY A 458 13.94 29.02 20.35
N GLU A 459 13.51 28.44 19.23
CA GLU A 459 12.17 27.84 19.07
C GLU A 459 12.07 26.44 19.70
N PHE A 460 13.20 25.73 19.85
CA PHE A 460 13.25 24.38 20.41
C PHE A 460 14.26 24.25 21.55
N THR A 461 13.88 23.44 22.55
CA THR A 461 14.76 22.95 23.60
C THR A 461 14.90 21.43 23.45
N TYR A 462 16.13 20.94 23.48
CA TYR A 462 16.47 19.53 23.39
C TYR A 462 17.01 19.07 24.75
N ARG A 463 16.41 18.02 25.32
CA ARG A 463 16.84 17.44 26.60
C ARG A 463 17.20 15.97 26.39
N LEU A 464 18.46 15.62 26.60
CA LEU A 464 18.95 14.25 26.47
C LEU A 464 18.94 13.54 27.83
N ASP A 465 18.19 12.45 27.91
CA ASP A 465 18.04 11.61 29.10
C ASP A 465 18.36 10.14 28.76
N GLY A 466 19.52 9.66 29.18
CA GLY A 466 20.07 8.40 28.69
C GLY A 466 20.25 8.45 27.16
N THR A 467 19.48 7.62 26.45
CA THR A 467 19.42 7.56 24.98
C THR A 467 18.14 8.17 24.42
N THR A 468 17.29 8.80 25.24
CA THR A 468 16.05 9.44 24.76
C THR A 468 16.27 10.94 24.63
N LEU A 469 16.09 11.49 23.44
CA LEU A 469 16.09 12.93 23.21
C LEU A 469 14.66 13.46 23.23
N THR A 470 14.31 14.26 24.24
CA THR A 470 13.05 15.00 24.24
C THR A 470 13.26 16.35 23.54
N VAL A 471 12.45 16.64 22.52
CA VAL A 471 12.41 17.97 21.88
C VAL A 471 11.14 18.66 22.35
N SER A 472 11.26 19.90 22.82
CA SER A 472 10.13 20.72 23.27
C SER A 472 10.11 22.05 22.55
N ASN A 473 8.93 22.48 22.10
CA ASN A 473 8.76 23.81 21.52
C ASN A 473 8.45 24.87 22.60
N THR A 474 8.32 26.13 22.19
CA THR A 474 8.02 27.26 23.09
C THR A 474 6.66 27.18 23.79
N ARG A 475 5.76 26.31 23.34
CA ARG A 475 4.43 26.08 23.93
C ARG A 475 4.42 24.95 24.96
N GLY A 476 5.52 24.21 25.09
CA GLY A 476 5.62 23.05 25.98
C GLY A 476 5.10 21.75 25.38
N GLU A 477 4.76 21.73 24.09
CA GLU A 477 4.51 20.49 23.35
C GLU A 477 5.83 19.73 23.18
N THR A 478 5.80 18.40 23.27
CA THR A 478 7.01 17.57 23.29
C THR A 478 6.91 16.38 22.37
N MET A 479 7.98 16.07 21.65
CA MET A 479 8.19 14.79 20.96
C MET A 479 9.41 14.08 21.52
N GLN A 480 9.49 12.77 21.29
CA GLN A 480 10.59 11.93 21.75
C GLN A 480 11.31 11.26 20.58
N ILE A 481 12.63 11.15 20.70
CA ILE A 481 13.46 10.36 19.81
C ILE A 481 14.13 9.30 20.69
N GLU A 482 13.76 8.05 20.47
CA GLU A 482 14.29 6.90 21.19
C GLU A 482 15.63 6.45 20.61
N ASN A 483 16.50 5.89 21.44
CA ASN A 483 17.81 5.36 21.05
C ASN A 483 18.75 6.38 20.35
N TYR A 484 18.53 7.67 20.58
CA TYR A 484 19.30 8.76 20.03
C TYR A 484 20.78 8.73 20.45
N ALA A 485 21.66 8.73 19.46
CA ALA A 485 23.06 9.10 19.56
C ALA A 485 23.30 10.51 18.98
N ARG A 486 24.37 11.16 19.45
CA ARG A 486 24.70 12.52 19.01
C ARG A 486 24.98 12.54 17.50
N GLY A 487 24.19 13.34 16.78
CA GLY A 487 24.30 13.48 15.33
C GLY A 487 23.21 12.75 14.56
N ASP A 488 22.46 11.84 15.20
CA ASP A 488 21.37 11.11 14.57
C ASP A 488 20.32 12.07 14.01
N LEU A 489 19.72 11.70 12.87
CA LEU A 489 18.74 12.49 12.14
C LEU A 489 19.24 13.91 11.80
N GLY A 490 20.57 14.09 11.72
CA GLY A 490 21.20 15.40 11.51
C GLY A 490 21.15 16.34 12.71
N ILE A 491 20.65 15.89 13.86
CA ILE A 491 20.50 16.70 15.08
C ILE A 491 21.82 16.74 15.83
N ARG A 492 22.43 17.93 15.98
CA ARG A 492 23.73 18.10 16.64
C ARG A 492 23.58 18.81 17.99
N LEU A 493 24.00 18.15 19.06
CA LEU A 493 24.02 18.71 20.41
C LEU A 493 25.45 19.06 20.83
N GLN A 494 25.71 20.33 21.11
CA GLN A 494 27.06 20.84 21.40
C GLN A 494 27.07 21.71 22.66
N ASP A 495 28.14 21.65 23.45
CA ASP A 495 28.36 22.65 24.51
C ASP A 495 28.96 23.92 23.90
N ALA A 496 28.53 25.09 24.36
CA ALA A 496 29.10 26.35 23.89
C ALA A 496 30.62 26.40 24.17
N PRO A 497 31.45 26.96 23.26
CA PRO A 497 32.87 27.10 23.51
C PRO A 497 33.08 27.98 24.75
N ALA A 498 33.87 27.49 25.72
CA ALA A 498 34.19 28.24 26.93
C ALA A 498 34.76 29.61 26.55
N ARG A 499 34.19 30.69 27.11
CA ARG A 499 34.73 32.05 26.94
C ARG A 499 36.06 32.18 27.68
N GLY A 500 37.13 31.72 27.04
CA GLY A 500 38.49 32.01 27.46
C GLY A 500 38.85 33.44 27.10
N ASN A 501 38.87 34.32 28.11
CA ASN A 501 39.75 35.48 28.08
C ASN A 501 41.19 34.97 27.93
N ASP A 502 41.84 35.17 26.78
CA ASP A 502 43.27 35.38 26.84
C ASP A 502 43.80 36.31 25.74
N ARG A 503 44.49 37.35 26.19
CA ARG A 503 45.26 38.28 25.38
C ARG A 503 46.72 37.86 25.52
N SER A 504 47.28 37.18 24.54
CA SER A 504 48.70 37.31 24.20
C SER A 504 49.01 36.58 22.91
N ALA A 505 49.41 37.34 21.90
CA ALA A 505 50.28 36.86 20.84
C ALA A 505 51.70 36.77 21.41
N ASP A 506 52.38 35.63 21.29
CA ASP A 506 53.65 35.43 20.55
C ASP A 506 54.13 33.95 20.67
N PRO A 507 55.14 33.46 19.90
CA PRO A 507 55.00 32.26 19.07
C PRO A 507 55.99 31.17 19.50
N GLY A 508 55.52 29.93 19.59
CA GLY A 508 56.39 28.82 19.94
C GLY A 508 55.80 27.53 19.44
N ALA A 509 56.15 27.18 18.21
CA ALA A 509 56.04 25.83 17.72
C ALA A 509 56.75 24.86 18.68
N GLN A 510 56.24 23.61 18.70
CA GLN A 510 56.75 22.42 19.39
C GLN A 510 56.22 22.31 20.82
N ASP A 511 55.15 21.55 21.07
CA ASP A 511 55.19 20.08 21.04
C ASP A 511 53.84 19.48 20.57
N GLN A 512 53.79 19.08 19.30
CA GLN A 512 52.73 18.24 18.73
C GLN A 512 53.29 16.82 18.56
N GLY A 513 52.97 15.92 19.48
CA GLY A 513 53.17 14.46 19.37
C GLY A 513 52.06 13.76 20.14
N ALA A 514 51.31 12.79 19.63
CA ALA A 514 51.48 11.93 18.47
C ALA A 514 50.11 11.60 17.83
N LEU A 515 50.13 11.37 16.52
CA LEU A 515 48.99 10.98 15.68
C LEU A 515 48.37 9.68 16.21
N GLY A 516 47.04 9.58 16.28
CA GLY A 516 46.30 8.42 16.82
C GLY A 516 46.57 7.08 16.15
N ILE A 517 47.30 7.07 15.03
CA ILE A 517 47.73 5.88 14.28
C ILE A 517 48.79 5.08 15.08
N ASP A 518 49.62 5.74 15.90
CA ASP A 518 50.67 5.06 16.70
C ASP A 518 50.12 4.35 17.93
N ARG A 519 48.83 4.55 18.24
CA ARG A 519 48.11 3.85 19.31
C ARG A 519 47.31 2.64 18.82
N LEU A 520 47.26 2.41 17.50
CA LEU A 520 46.62 1.23 16.94
C LEU A 520 47.35 -0.04 17.41
N SER A 521 46.59 -1.10 17.65
CA SER A 521 47.19 -2.42 17.88
C SER A 521 48.03 -2.84 16.67
N PRO A 522 49.07 -3.69 16.81
CA PRO A 522 49.87 -4.15 15.67
C PRO A 522 49.02 -4.74 14.54
N GLN A 523 47.89 -5.35 14.89
CA GLN A 523 46.95 -5.93 13.94
C GLN A 523 46.12 -4.86 13.21
N ASP A 524 45.57 -3.89 13.94
CA ASP A 524 44.81 -2.79 13.36
C ASP A 524 45.68 -1.88 12.49
N ARG A 525 46.95 -1.70 12.90
CA ARG A 525 47.94 -0.96 12.14
C ARG A 525 48.24 -1.64 10.80
N ALA A 526 48.37 -2.97 10.78
CA ALA A 526 48.60 -3.71 9.54
C ALA A 526 47.42 -3.60 8.55
N VAL A 527 46.17 -3.64 9.05
CA VAL A 527 44.97 -3.44 8.21
C VAL A 527 44.87 -2.01 7.70
N TYR A 528 45.12 -1.02 8.57
CA TYR A 528 45.19 0.40 8.20
C TYR A 528 46.22 0.66 7.10
N ASP A 529 47.44 0.13 7.25
CA ASP A 529 48.53 0.31 6.29
C ASP A 529 48.21 -0.37 4.95
N GLN A 530 47.49 -1.49 4.96
CA GLN A 530 47.02 -2.13 3.73
C GLN A 530 45.91 -1.31 3.04
N MET A 531 44.93 -0.79 3.78
CA MET A 531 43.88 0.10 3.23
C MET A 531 44.49 1.34 2.61
N ARG A 532 45.42 1.97 3.32
CA ARG A 532 46.19 3.12 2.84
C ARG A 532 46.92 2.77 1.53
N SER A 533 47.60 1.62 1.49
CA SER A 533 48.33 1.14 0.31
C SER A 533 47.40 0.85 -0.88
N ALA A 534 46.21 0.27 -0.64
CA ALA A 534 45.20 0.02 -1.66
C ALA A 534 44.67 1.33 -2.28
N VAL A 535 44.33 2.31 -1.44
CA VAL A 535 43.82 3.62 -1.89
C VAL A 535 44.93 4.40 -2.61
N GLN A 536 46.17 4.33 -2.13
CA GLN A 536 47.31 4.95 -2.79
C GLN A 536 47.58 4.35 -4.17
N ALA A 537 47.48 3.02 -4.31
CA ALA A 537 47.69 2.32 -5.60
C ALA A 537 46.62 2.68 -6.64
N ARG A 538 45.40 3.03 -6.21
CA ARG A 538 44.33 3.50 -7.08
C ARG A 538 44.62 4.89 -7.66
N GLY A 539 45.26 5.77 -6.90
CA GLY A 539 45.47 7.17 -7.26
C GLY A 539 44.18 8.02 -7.16
N GLY A 540 44.33 9.33 -7.37
CA GLY A 540 43.22 10.30 -7.34
C GLY A 540 42.91 10.93 -5.97
N TYR A 541 43.66 10.56 -4.92
CA TYR A 541 43.52 11.12 -3.58
C TYR A 541 44.87 11.65 -3.09
N ASN A 542 44.86 12.77 -2.37
CA ASN A 542 46.07 13.27 -1.71
C ASN A 542 46.36 12.48 -0.41
N GLU A 543 47.55 12.69 0.15
CA GLU A 543 48.02 11.97 1.33
C GLU A 543 47.08 12.06 2.55
N GLU A 544 46.44 13.22 2.76
CA GLU A 544 45.46 13.43 3.83
C GLU A 544 44.17 12.64 3.59
N GLN A 545 43.64 12.68 2.36
CA GLN A 545 42.45 11.93 1.96
C GLN A 545 42.68 10.41 2.03
N ILE A 546 43.88 9.93 1.68
CA ILE A 546 44.25 8.53 1.82
C ILE A 546 44.19 8.11 3.30
N GLN A 547 44.69 8.96 4.21
CA GLN A 547 44.63 8.70 5.65
C GLN A 547 43.18 8.71 6.18
N ASN A 548 42.37 9.65 5.72
CA ASN A 548 40.94 9.76 6.06
C ASN A 548 40.17 8.49 5.66
N ILE A 549 40.34 8.06 4.42
CA ILE A 549 39.71 6.84 3.88
C ILE A 549 40.17 5.59 4.64
N ALA A 550 41.47 5.45 4.91
CA ALA A 550 42.00 4.30 5.62
C ALA A 550 41.50 4.23 7.08
N ALA A 551 41.41 5.36 7.76
CA ALA A 551 40.88 5.42 9.14
C ALA A 551 39.38 5.10 9.20
N ALA A 552 38.59 5.64 8.27
CA ALA A 552 37.16 5.36 8.18
C ALA A 552 36.88 3.90 7.79
N GLY A 553 37.67 3.35 6.85
CA GLY A 553 37.61 1.94 6.47
C GLY A 553 37.89 0.99 7.64
N LEU A 554 38.91 1.29 8.45
CA LEU A 554 39.24 0.50 9.64
C LEU A 554 38.14 0.57 10.71
N LEU A 555 37.56 1.75 10.94
CA LEU A 555 36.46 1.93 11.87
C LEU A 555 35.23 1.10 11.47
N GLU A 556 34.81 1.18 10.20
CA GLU A 556 33.64 0.43 9.73
C GLU A 556 33.85 -1.07 9.76
N PHE A 557 35.08 -1.52 9.52
CA PHE A 557 35.44 -2.92 9.68
C PHE A 557 35.25 -3.39 11.14
N LYS A 558 35.67 -2.58 12.11
CA LYS A 558 35.58 -2.90 13.54
C LYS A 558 34.16 -2.84 14.11
N ARG A 559 33.27 -2.03 13.52
CA ARG A 559 31.86 -1.95 13.93
C ARG A 559 31.08 -3.21 13.62
N ARG A 560 31.42 -3.89 12.53
CA ARG A 560 30.62 -4.99 11.99
C ARG A 560 30.93 -6.34 12.63
N GLU A 561 32.16 -6.61 13.05
CA GLU A 561 32.50 -7.86 13.75
C GLU A 561 33.65 -7.68 14.78
N ASN A 562 33.50 -8.35 15.92
CA ASN A 562 34.49 -8.44 17.01
C ASN A 562 35.74 -9.29 16.67
N VAL A 563 36.13 -9.40 15.39
CA VAL A 563 37.25 -10.25 14.94
C VAL A 563 37.94 -9.63 13.72
N VAL A 564 39.09 -8.97 13.92
CA VAL A 564 40.07 -8.69 12.85
C VAL A 564 40.87 -9.95 12.63
N ARG A 565 41.09 -10.43 11.39
CA ARG A 565 42.14 -11.46 11.20
C ARG A 565 43.22 -11.18 10.15
N GLU A 566 42.98 -10.66 8.94
CA GLU A 566 44.10 -10.60 7.97
C GLU A 566 44.12 -9.36 7.04
N PRO A 567 45.25 -8.61 6.95
CA PRO A 567 45.40 -7.45 6.07
C PRO A 567 45.14 -7.76 4.58
N GLN A 568 45.49 -8.95 4.12
CA GLN A 568 45.42 -9.36 2.71
C GLN A 568 44.01 -9.41 2.11
N ASP A 569 42.95 -9.24 2.90
CA ASP A 569 41.56 -9.30 2.45
C ASP A 569 40.96 -7.90 2.16
N VAL A 570 41.81 -6.86 2.07
CA VAL A 570 41.45 -5.49 1.67
C VAL A 570 41.62 -5.32 0.16
N THR A 571 40.54 -4.97 -0.55
CA THR A 571 40.55 -4.69 -1.99
C THR A 571 39.79 -3.40 -2.32
N ILE A 572 39.99 -2.87 -3.53
CA ILE A 572 39.19 -1.76 -4.07
C ILE A 572 38.52 -2.25 -5.35
N HIS A 573 37.21 -2.08 -5.45
CA HIS A 573 36.45 -2.29 -6.69
C HIS A 573 35.64 -1.03 -7.00
N GLY A 574 35.77 -0.51 -8.22
CA GLY A 574 35.09 0.75 -8.60
C GLY A 574 35.49 1.89 -7.67
N ASP A 575 34.53 2.60 -7.08
CA ASP A 575 34.67 3.72 -6.13
C ASP A 575 34.59 3.33 -4.65
N ARG A 576 34.79 2.04 -4.33
CA ARG A 576 34.56 1.53 -2.96
C ARG A 576 35.73 0.70 -2.45
N LEU A 577 35.99 0.84 -1.15
CA LEU A 577 36.91 0.02 -0.37
C LEU A 577 36.14 -1.19 0.16
N PHE A 578 36.64 -2.39 -0.14
CA PHE A 578 36.10 -3.67 0.31
C PHE A 578 37.04 -4.34 1.29
N THR A 579 36.45 -4.94 2.32
CA THR A 579 37.12 -5.95 3.15
C THR A 579 36.28 -7.22 3.10
N SER A 580 36.93 -8.35 2.84
CA SER A 580 36.25 -9.64 2.67
C SER A 580 36.48 -10.54 3.87
N TYR A 581 35.43 -11.20 4.36
CA TYR A 581 35.54 -12.20 5.44
C TYR A 581 35.10 -13.59 4.97
N PHE A 582 35.97 -14.58 5.20
CA PHE A 582 35.79 -15.98 4.79
C PHE A 582 35.75 -16.94 6.00
N PRO A 583 34.67 -16.94 6.80
CA PRO A 583 34.56 -17.78 8.00
C PRO A 583 34.60 -19.28 7.69
N ASN A 584 34.28 -19.67 6.45
CA ASN A 584 34.15 -21.06 6.01
C ASN A 584 35.22 -21.49 4.99
N GLY A 585 36.34 -20.75 4.90
CA GLY A 585 37.42 -21.00 3.92
C GLY A 585 37.27 -20.20 2.62
N ARG A 586 38.39 -19.99 1.91
CA ARG A 586 38.51 -19.11 0.73
C ARG A 586 37.92 -19.66 -0.57
N ASP A 587 37.53 -20.93 -0.59
CA ASP A 587 36.96 -21.60 -1.78
C ASP A 587 35.43 -21.39 -1.91
N ARG A 588 34.84 -20.52 -1.09
CA ARG A 588 33.42 -20.13 -1.10
C ARG A 588 33.28 -18.61 -1.17
N GLU A 589 32.13 -18.11 -1.64
CA GLU A 589 31.86 -16.67 -1.67
C GLU A 589 31.91 -16.07 -0.25
N PRO A 590 32.54 -14.89 -0.06
CA PRO A 590 32.69 -14.26 1.25
C PRO A 590 31.33 -13.89 1.85
N ASN A 591 31.19 -14.03 3.17
CA ASN A 591 29.92 -13.80 3.85
C ASN A 591 29.57 -12.31 4.02
N TYR A 592 30.57 -11.41 3.96
CA TYR A 592 30.41 -10.00 4.31
C TYR A 592 31.32 -9.06 3.52
N HIS A 593 30.84 -7.82 3.36
CA HIS A 593 31.57 -6.69 2.81
C HIS A 593 31.43 -5.48 3.74
N ALA A 594 32.53 -4.95 4.28
CA ALA A 594 32.54 -3.52 4.61
C ALA A 594 32.60 -2.78 3.27
N ASN A 595 31.66 -1.87 3.03
CA ASN A 595 31.49 -1.26 1.72
C ASN A 595 31.54 0.28 1.83
N VAL A 596 32.74 0.82 2.04
CA VAL A 596 32.96 2.25 2.22
C VAL A 596 33.19 2.89 0.86
N ARG A 597 32.34 3.82 0.46
CA ARG A 597 32.56 4.61 -0.75
C ARG A 597 33.67 5.62 -0.48
N LEU A 598 34.67 5.69 -1.36
CA LEU A 598 35.88 6.46 -1.08
C LEU A 598 35.60 7.97 -0.94
N GLU A 599 34.69 8.50 -1.76
CA GLU A 599 34.35 9.94 -1.75
C GLU A 599 33.59 10.39 -0.50
N ASP A 600 32.73 9.53 0.05
CA ASP A 600 31.91 9.83 1.23
C ASP A 600 32.78 10.10 2.46
N VAL A 601 33.94 9.43 2.54
CA VAL A 601 34.84 9.49 3.70
C VAL A 601 36.14 10.25 3.45
N ALA A 602 36.46 10.60 2.20
CA ALA A 602 37.72 11.27 1.82
C ALA A 602 37.97 12.59 2.58
N ASN A 603 36.89 13.29 2.96
CA ASN A 603 36.96 14.56 3.66
C ASN A 603 36.64 14.44 5.17
N THR A 604 36.46 13.23 5.69
CA THR A 604 36.29 12.99 7.13
C THR A 604 37.66 12.90 7.78
N PRO A 605 38.05 13.82 8.69
CA PRO A 605 39.38 13.79 9.30
C PRO A 605 39.67 12.43 9.93
N ALA A 606 40.82 11.83 9.61
CA ALA A 606 41.25 10.53 10.12
C ALA A 606 41.20 10.47 11.66
N ARG A 607 41.46 11.60 12.31
CA ARG A 607 41.35 11.76 13.78
C ARG A 607 39.97 11.40 14.32
N ASP A 608 38.90 11.75 13.62
CA ASP A 608 37.52 11.53 14.08
C ASP A 608 37.18 10.03 14.03
N SER A 609 37.57 9.38 12.94
CA SER A 609 37.41 7.92 12.78
C SER A 609 38.25 7.15 13.80
N LEU A 610 39.49 7.59 14.05
CA LEU A 610 40.38 6.97 15.05
C LEU A 610 39.89 7.20 16.48
N GLN A 611 39.24 8.34 16.78
CA GLN A 611 38.61 8.59 18.08
C GLN A 611 37.41 7.68 18.32
N GLN A 612 36.59 7.46 17.29
CA GLN A 612 35.46 6.52 17.35
C GLN A 612 35.96 5.08 17.50
N LEU A 613 37.05 4.73 16.83
CA LEU A 613 37.68 3.42 16.95
C LEU A 613 38.25 3.18 18.36
N ASP A 614 38.91 4.18 18.95
CA ASP A 614 39.40 4.13 20.33
C ASP A 614 38.25 3.95 21.34
N ALA A 615 37.11 4.62 21.11
CA ALA A 615 35.92 4.46 21.95
C ALA A 615 35.33 3.05 21.83
N LEU A 616 35.25 2.51 20.62
CA LEU A 616 34.77 1.16 20.33
C LEU A 616 35.66 0.09 20.99
N ASN A 617 36.98 0.22 20.86
CA ASN A 617 37.94 -0.69 21.47
C ASN A 617 37.84 -0.68 23.02
N ARG A 618 37.54 0.47 23.64
CA ARG A 618 37.33 0.56 25.10
C ARG A 618 36.03 -0.09 25.55
N GLN A 619 34.96 0.00 24.77
CA GLN A 619 33.70 -0.68 25.05
C GLN A 619 33.86 -2.20 24.97
N GLN A 620 34.63 -2.70 23.99
CA GLN A 620 34.90 -4.12 23.81
C GLN A 620 35.85 -4.70 24.87
N ALA A 621 36.66 -3.87 25.53
CA ALA A 621 37.59 -4.27 26.58
C ALA A 621 36.99 -4.30 28.01
N ALA A 622 35.72 -3.92 28.18
CA ALA A 622 35.05 -3.94 29.49
C ALA A 622 34.66 -5.38 29.90
N PRO A 623 35.04 -5.86 31.10
CA PRO A 623 34.64 -7.19 31.57
C PRO A 623 33.13 -7.25 31.82
N ALA A 624 32.49 -8.35 31.37
CA ALA A 624 31.07 -8.58 31.53
C ALA A 624 30.65 -8.60 33.03
N PRO A 625 29.52 -7.97 33.42
CA PRO A 625 29.02 -8.03 34.78
C PRO A 625 28.57 -9.46 35.14
N GLN A 626 29.01 -9.94 36.30
CA GLN A 626 28.65 -11.25 36.85
C GLN A 626 27.15 -11.28 37.20
N GLN A 627 26.41 -12.20 36.59
CA GLN A 627 25.01 -12.45 36.93
C GLN A 627 24.94 -13.16 38.30
N GLU A 628 24.34 -12.49 39.28
CA GLU A 628 23.97 -13.08 40.57
C GLU A 628 22.89 -14.15 40.36
N GLN A 629 23.24 -15.40 40.64
CA GLN A 629 22.30 -16.52 40.74
C GLN A 629 21.36 -16.28 41.92
N ARG A 630 20.07 -16.00 41.64
CA ARG A 630 19.02 -16.13 42.64
C ARG A 630 18.74 -17.61 42.88
N GLN A 631 18.96 -18.04 44.12
CA GLN A 631 18.54 -19.34 44.64
C GLN A 631 17.03 -19.33 44.84
N ASP A 632 16.30 -20.17 44.10
CA ASP A 632 14.93 -20.54 44.44
C ASP A 632 14.96 -21.65 45.49
N GLN A 633 14.54 -21.31 46.70
CA GLN A 633 14.05 -22.26 47.71
C GLN A 633 12.54 -22.03 47.85
N ASP A 634 11.75 -22.99 47.35
CA ASP A 634 10.78 -23.76 48.16
C ASP A 634 9.68 -24.36 47.27
N ALA A 635 9.66 -25.70 47.26
CA ALA A 635 8.52 -26.51 46.84
C ALA A 635 7.52 -26.65 48.00
N PRO A 636 6.27 -27.07 47.73
CA PRO A 636 5.98 -28.46 48.10
C PRO A 636 5.13 -29.25 47.09
N THR A 637 5.69 -30.40 46.72
CA THR A 637 5.12 -31.75 46.55
C THR A 637 3.59 -32.00 46.55
N ARG A 638 3.16 -32.72 45.49
CA ARG A 638 2.25 -33.92 45.39
C ARG A 638 1.15 -33.73 44.33
N GLY A 639 0.87 -34.70 43.45
CA GLY A 639 1.32 -36.08 43.39
C GLY A 639 0.92 -36.77 42.09
N ALA A 640 1.56 -37.92 41.87
CA ALA A 640 1.32 -38.81 40.77
C ALA A 640 0.00 -39.58 40.92
N ARG A 641 -0.76 -39.66 39.83
CA ARG A 641 -1.35 -40.89 39.30
C ARG A 641 -1.62 -40.73 37.81
#